data_AF-A0A7Y1VX42-F1
#
_entry.id   AF-A0A7Y1VX42-F1
#
_cell.length_a   1.000
_cell.length_b   1.000
_cell.length_c   1.000
_cell.angle_alpha   90.00
_cell.angle_beta   90.00
_cell.angle_gamma   90.00
#
_symmetry.space_group_name_H-M   'P 1'
#
loop_
_entity.id
_entity.type
_entity.pdbx_description
1 polymer ?
#
loop_
_entity_poly.entity_id
_entity_poly.type
_entity_poly.pdbx_seq_one_letter_code
_entity_poly.pdbx_strand_id
1 'polypeptide(L)'
;MSQTRQLAAIMFTDIVGYSALMGKDEEGAMQLLDLNRQMQQELVAAYEGKWIKELGDGVIIVFDSVLNAVKCAIDIQAQARATKNLALKIAIHSGEIIMTADDVFGDSVNLTARIEQLAQEDSIIISESALSAIRNVTSIQTSLLGKFTLKNIQLPVSLHAVLGNGLRIPILDQEENSIGATQQDASEIDASNDPLVGRAKVMIEENLANSQLSVAYLCQELGVSRPQLYRKVLAETGFSPSDFIRELRLREAAVLLKSAEHNVSEVAYQTGFNNLSYFSKCFQERFGRPPSDYRKKQNRNVGAPNKLDTFIGREQEIQEIIKILDRSRLLTLTGPGGTGKTRLASKVMESHGKTFRDGAYFVQLAPINAPDGVVPKIAQILQIQQNATKENVTSIIEFIGDQEVLLLLDNFEHVLEAAVKVNELIISCPRVKVLVTSRVVLNLVGEAEYTVPQLLAPEVGREYSLEELLEFPSVSLLVDRAQNVNPNFELTRENSAAVSEICIQLDGLPLALELAAARFKLFSPEALLRRLGNKLDILSSTSSNQPDRHKTLRNAIDWSYNLLTPEEQTLFRRLSVFSGGCTLEAAEKICFQGYKANLNFIDQIAGLADKSLIQREDQKDGEPRFYMLETLKAFGQERLAKSLEKKDTSRQFIDYMVTMVESAQKHLTGANQAMWLEKLEPELDNIRAVLAWAEEHEEAETGLKVAISFWRFWNYRSMMREGSSWMDRMLSIYRANNKSLIRCRALNISGTLNVYTGDLTEAATKFALALSMAEELNDKKERGNALTNLSWVLGFYPEIDQCREYAGIALEIHNELQDIRGKVRVYNNLSAVEQLAGNIQKTLEINQRSVDLSREMGDQRSYAYTSARQAWYGIYAGKFDEATKILDQAIELMTALYDDHVMAFALNIKALNRYYQGDLEQAIKFLKRAQPYWDNEGNPYGKAQWNLIHILIHLKEDKIQKAAELMDLVVTDPAIRMYGFNAFLYSLVRAQIMVASGQDEEALKHLKSSLNEAFGKKVFLFFSRQLELMSHLLAKRQEYEKSLLLFSQAARMRKENQIPVPPVNQSFYN
;
A
#
# COMPACT_ATOMS: atom_id res chain seq x y z
N MET A 1 49.58 -53.32 29.98
CA MET A 1 49.02 -53.05 28.64
C MET A 1 48.93 -51.55 28.49
N SER A 2 49.66 -50.95 27.55
CA SER A 2 49.60 -49.50 27.31
C SER A 2 48.26 -49.16 26.66
N GLN A 3 47.35 -48.55 27.43
CA GLN A 3 46.14 -47.98 26.88
C GLN A 3 46.47 -46.59 26.34
N THR A 4 46.26 -46.37 25.04
CA THR A 4 46.52 -45.08 24.40
C THR A 4 45.18 -44.43 24.10
N ARG A 5 44.95 -43.24 24.67
CA ARG A 5 43.82 -42.39 24.30
C ARG A 5 44.21 -41.52 23.11
N GLN A 6 43.41 -41.57 22.06
CA GLN A 6 43.62 -40.74 20.88
C GLN A 6 42.29 -40.34 20.24
N LEU A 7 42.27 -39.20 19.58
CA LEU A 7 41.18 -38.79 18.70
C LEU A 7 41.33 -39.55 17.38
N ALA A 8 40.27 -40.23 16.94
CA ALA A 8 40.30 -41.00 15.69
C ALA A 8 38.95 -40.93 14.96
N ALA A 9 38.95 -41.33 13.69
CA ALA A 9 37.74 -41.58 12.92
C ALA A 9 37.39 -43.07 12.98
N ILE A 10 36.18 -43.38 13.42
CA ILE A 10 35.68 -44.75 13.56
C ILE A 10 34.69 -44.98 12.45
N MET A 11 34.86 -46.06 11.70
CA MET A 11 33.98 -46.49 10.63
C MET A 11 33.39 -47.86 10.95
N PHE A 12 32.08 -47.97 10.83
CA PHE A 12 31.36 -49.25 10.87
C PHE A 12 30.77 -49.54 9.50
N THR A 13 30.91 -50.78 9.05
CA THR A 13 30.29 -51.29 7.83
C THR A 13 29.42 -52.50 8.16
N ASP A 14 28.32 -52.69 7.44
CA ASP A 14 27.44 -53.85 7.57
C ASP A 14 26.76 -54.20 6.22
N ILE A 15 26.43 -55.48 6.02
CA ILE A 15 25.84 -55.98 4.76
C ILE A 15 24.31 -55.98 4.84
N VAL A 16 23.65 -55.26 3.95
CA VAL A 16 22.18 -55.21 3.95
C VAL A 16 21.59 -56.52 3.45
N GLY A 17 20.72 -57.15 4.26
CA GLY A 17 19.98 -58.36 3.88
C GLY A 17 20.73 -59.68 4.05
N TYR A 18 21.94 -59.67 4.64
CA TYR A 18 22.75 -60.87 4.86
C TYR A 18 22.03 -61.97 5.64
N SER A 19 21.32 -61.64 6.73
CA SER A 19 20.59 -62.65 7.51
C SER A 19 19.48 -63.34 6.71
N ALA A 20 18.83 -62.63 5.78
CA ALA A 20 17.81 -63.21 4.91
C ALA A 20 18.44 -64.09 3.81
N LEU A 21 19.65 -63.77 3.37
CA LEU A 21 20.42 -64.60 2.44
C LEU A 21 20.95 -65.86 3.12
N MET A 22 21.51 -65.77 4.33
CA MET A 22 21.93 -66.92 5.14
C MET A 22 20.79 -67.94 5.34
N GLY A 23 19.54 -67.48 5.49
CA GLY A 23 18.37 -68.34 5.60
C GLY A 23 17.90 -69.00 4.29
N LYS A 24 18.38 -68.53 3.12
CA LYS A 24 17.99 -69.02 1.79
C LYS A 24 19.10 -69.79 1.07
N ASP A 25 20.35 -69.36 1.22
CA ASP A 25 21.54 -69.87 0.54
C ASP A 25 22.78 -69.63 1.43
N GLU A 26 23.04 -70.59 2.34
CA GLU A 26 24.11 -70.51 3.34
C GLU A 26 25.51 -70.48 2.70
N GLU A 27 25.72 -71.30 1.65
CA GLU A 27 27.01 -71.36 0.96
C GLU A 27 27.29 -70.07 0.16
N GLY A 28 26.28 -69.56 -0.55
CA GLY A 28 26.37 -68.28 -1.25
C GLY A 28 26.58 -67.10 -0.31
N ALA A 29 25.95 -67.09 0.86
CA ALA A 29 26.14 -66.05 1.86
C ALA A 29 27.54 -66.07 2.50
N MET A 30 28.11 -67.25 2.79
CA MET A 30 29.48 -67.34 3.29
C MET A 30 30.53 -66.89 2.25
N GLN A 31 30.37 -67.26 0.98
CA GLN A 31 31.24 -66.77 -0.09
C GLN A 31 31.14 -65.26 -0.28
N LEU A 32 29.95 -64.70 -0.10
CA LEU A 32 29.69 -63.26 -0.19
C LEU A 32 30.38 -62.50 0.96
N LEU A 33 30.34 -63.04 2.18
CA LEU A 33 31.00 -62.47 3.36
C LEU A 33 32.53 -62.44 3.19
N ASP A 34 33.12 -63.55 2.74
CA ASP A 34 34.58 -63.65 2.52
C ASP A 34 35.04 -62.67 1.43
N LEU A 35 34.28 -62.57 0.32
CA LEU A 35 34.57 -61.64 -0.76
C LEU A 35 34.50 -60.18 -0.30
N ASN A 36 33.47 -59.81 0.47
CA ASN A 36 33.33 -58.47 1.03
C ASN A 36 34.49 -58.12 1.97
N ARG A 37 34.92 -59.06 2.83
CA ARG A 37 36.03 -58.84 3.75
C ARG A 37 37.36 -58.65 3.04
N GLN A 38 37.67 -59.50 2.05
CA GLN A 38 38.90 -59.36 1.26
C GLN A 38 38.95 -57.99 0.55
N MET A 39 37.84 -57.59 -0.08
CA MET A 39 37.72 -56.29 -0.75
C MET A 39 37.90 -55.12 0.22
N GLN A 40 37.24 -55.13 1.38
CA GLN A 40 37.37 -54.06 2.36
C GLN A 40 38.79 -54.00 2.96
N GLN A 41 39.44 -55.14 3.23
CA GLN A 41 40.80 -55.16 3.78
C GLN A 41 41.83 -54.50 2.85
N GLU A 42 41.75 -54.75 1.54
CA GLU A 42 42.63 -54.13 0.55
C GLU A 42 42.47 -52.60 0.51
N LEU A 43 41.23 -52.11 0.50
CA LEU A 43 40.93 -50.67 0.50
C LEU A 43 41.28 -49.99 1.83
N VAL A 44 41.03 -50.66 2.95
CA VAL A 44 41.37 -50.14 4.28
C VAL A 44 42.88 -49.95 4.42
N ALA A 45 43.68 -50.92 3.97
CA ALA A 45 45.13 -50.81 3.97
C ALA A 45 45.62 -49.66 3.05
N ALA A 46 45.01 -49.48 1.88
CA ALA A 46 45.37 -48.41 0.94
C ALA A 46 45.12 -47.00 1.50
N TYR A 47 44.16 -46.85 2.41
CA TYR A 47 43.81 -45.59 3.07
C TYR A 47 44.38 -45.45 4.50
N GLU A 48 45.35 -46.29 4.86
CA GLU A 48 46.01 -46.30 6.17
C GLU A 48 45.04 -46.53 7.35
N GLY A 49 43.93 -47.25 7.11
CA GLY A 49 43.00 -47.67 8.16
C GLY A 49 43.49 -48.91 8.90
N LYS A 50 43.14 -49.02 10.18
CA LYS A 50 43.40 -50.19 11.03
C LYS A 50 42.13 -51.02 11.17
N TRP A 51 42.17 -52.25 10.69
CA TRP A 51 41.12 -53.24 10.87
C TRP A 51 41.13 -53.75 12.30
N ILE A 52 40.07 -53.50 13.07
CA ILE A 52 40.06 -53.84 14.50
C ILE A 52 39.43 -55.20 14.74
N LYS A 53 38.15 -55.37 14.40
CA LYS A 53 37.42 -56.62 14.63
C LYS A 53 36.21 -56.77 13.73
N GLU A 54 35.78 -58.01 13.61
CA GLU A 54 34.59 -58.45 12.86
C GLU A 54 33.42 -58.66 13.83
N LEU A 55 32.21 -58.26 13.41
CA LEU A 55 30.97 -58.34 14.18
C LEU A 55 29.89 -59.03 13.33
N GLY A 56 30.02 -60.34 13.15
CA GLY A 56 29.17 -61.08 12.22
C GLY A 56 29.49 -60.68 10.78
N ASP A 57 28.53 -60.06 10.11
CA ASP A 57 28.63 -59.49 8.76
C ASP A 57 29.20 -58.06 8.72
N GLY A 58 29.29 -57.38 9.87
CA GLY A 58 29.86 -56.05 9.98
C GLY A 58 31.33 -55.99 10.42
N VAL A 59 31.96 -54.83 10.24
CA VAL A 59 33.39 -54.59 10.55
C VAL A 59 33.59 -53.24 11.23
N ILE A 60 34.53 -53.19 12.19
CA ILE A 60 35.02 -51.94 12.81
C ILE A 60 36.40 -51.59 12.30
N ILE A 61 36.55 -50.38 11.76
CA ILE A 61 37.80 -49.85 11.21
C ILE A 61 38.09 -48.48 11.84
N VAL A 62 39.35 -48.22 12.17
CA VAL A 62 39.80 -46.96 12.77
C VAL A 62 40.82 -46.28 11.84
N PHE A 63 40.63 -44.98 11.61
CA PHE A 63 41.56 -44.15 10.83
C PHE A 63 42.07 -42.99 11.69
N ASP A 64 43.33 -42.62 11.50
CA ASP A 64 43.91 -41.42 12.12
C ASP A 64 43.43 -40.13 11.39
N SER A 65 42.83 -40.25 10.19
CA SER A 65 42.28 -39.14 9.39
C SER A 65 40.82 -39.37 9.01
N VAL A 66 39.95 -38.41 9.34
CA VAL A 66 38.52 -38.43 8.94
C VAL A 66 38.37 -38.35 7.42
N LEU A 67 39.24 -37.62 6.73
CA LEU A 67 39.21 -37.52 5.28
C LEU A 67 39.52 -38.86 4.61
N ASN A 68 40.49 -39.61 5.15
CA ASN A 68 40.81 -40.95 4.64
C ASN A 68 39.66 -41.92 4.90
N ALA A 69 39.04 -41.85 6.09
CA ALA A 69 37.86 -42.67 6.41
C ALA A 69 36.71 -42.45 5.41
N VAL A 70 36.38 -41.19 5.09
CA VAL A 70 35.28 -40.89 4.16
C VAL A 70 35.63 -41.27 2.72
N LYS A 71 36.87 -41.05 2.26
CA LYS A 71 37.30 -41.50 0.91
C LYS A 71 37.31 -43.02 0.80
N CYS A 72 37.83 -43.71 1.81
CA CYS A 72 37.80 -45.18 1.89
C CYS A 72 36.36 -45.71 1.82
N ALA A 73 35.43 -45.10 2.57
CA ALA A 73 34.02 -45.49 2.54
C ALA A 73 33.35 -45.31 1.17
N ILE A 74 33.68 -44.22 0.45
CA ILE A 74 33.17 -43.98 -0.91
C ILE A 74 33.67 -45.06 -1.87
N ASP A 75 34.95 -45.42 -1.79
CA ASP A 75 35.55 -46.45 -2.65
C ASP A 75 35.05 -47.85 -2.29
N ILE A 76 34.85 -48.15 -0.99
CA ILE A 76 34.21 -49.39 -0.54
C ILE A 76 32.81 -49.52 -1.14
N GLN A 77 31.99 -48.47 -1.08
CA GLN A 77 30.65 -48.48 -1.68
C GLN A 77 30.69 -48.63 -3.20
N ALA A 78 31.65 -48.00 -3.88
CA ALA A 78 31.82 -48.14 -5.33
C ALA A 78 32.22 -49.57 -5.74
N GLN A 79 33.19 -50.15 -5.04
CA GLN A 79 33.68 -51.50 -5.31
C GLN A 79 32.64 -52.58 -4.94
N ALA A 80 31.89 -52.38 -3.86
CA ALA A 80 30.79 -53.26 -3.45
C ALA A 80 29.70 -53.34 -4.53
N ARG A 81 29.27 -52.20 -5.07
CA ARG A 81 28.30 -52.19 -6.18
C ARG A 81 28.83 -52.86 -7.44
N ALA A 82 30.12 -52.66 -7.76
CA ALA A 82 30.76 -53.33 -8.89
C ALA A 82 30.88 -54.85 -8.69
N THR A 83 30.94 -55.31 -7.44
CA THR A 83 31.18 -56.71 -7.08
C THR A 83 29.89 -57.39 -6.63
N LYS A 84 29.22 -58.11 -7.54
CA LYS A 84 27.97 -58.87 -7.28
C LYS A 84 26.81 -58.03 -6.70
N ASN A 85 26.77 -56.70 -6.90
CA ASN A 85 25.72 -55.81 -6.38
C ASN A 85 25.57 -55.91 -4.85
N LEU A 86 26.70 -55.91 -4.13
CA LEU A 86 26.70 -55.83 -2.67
C LEU A 86 26.15 -54.49 -2.20
N ALA A 87 25.11 -54.53 -1.37
CA ALA A 87 24.56 -53.36 -0.70
C ALA A 87 25.13 -53.25 0.71
N LEU A 88 25.92 -52.20 0.95
CA LEU A 88 26.51 -51.92 2.26
C LEU A 88 25.85 -50.70 2.90
N LYS A 89 25.81 -50.69 4.23
CA LYS A 89 25.53 -49.49 5.02
C LYS A 89 26.77 -49.12 5.83
N ILE A 90 27.14 -47.84 5.81
CA ILE A 90 28.38 -47.36 6.42
C ILE A 90 28.09 -46.14 7.30
N ALA A 91 28.69 -46.11 8.49
CA ALA A 91 28.67 -44.94 9.37
C ALA A 91 30.07 -44.51 9.81
N ILE A 92 30.29 -43.19 9.91
CA ILE A 92 31.56 -42.60 10.36
C ILE A 92 31.33 -41.55 11.44
N HIS A 93 32.06 -41.68 12.54
CA HIS A 93 32.10 -40.68 13.61
C HIS A 93 33.53 -40.39 14.06
N SER A 94 33.80 -39.14 14.42
CA SER A 94 35.09 -38.72 14.96
C SER A 94 34.96 -38.36 16.43
N GLY A 95 35.79 -38.97 17.26
CA GLY A 95 35.79 -38.76 18.71
C GLY A 95 36.91 -39.52 19.42
N GLU A 96 37.04 -39.33 20.73
CA GLU A 96 38.09 -39.97 21.53
C GLU A 96 37.82 -41.47 21.71
N ILE A 97 38.87 -42.26 21.51
CA ILE A 97 38.85 -43.71 21.73
C ILE A 97 40.00 -44.14 22.64
N ILE A 98 39.80 -45.26 23.32
CA ILE A 98 40.83 -45.99 24.06
C ILE A 98 41.20 -47.20 23.19
N MET A 99 42.42 -47.18 22.64
CA MET A 99 42.96 -48.33 21.90
C MET A 99 43.77 -49.22 22.81
N THR A 100 43.54 -50.53 22.66
CA THR A 100 44.38 -51.62 23.17
C THR A 100 45.06 -52.32 22.00
N ALA A 101 45.88 -53.35 22.26
CA ALA A 101 46.60 -54.06 21.20
C ALA A 101 45.64 -54.69 20.16
N ASP A 102 44.46 -55.15 20.60
CA ASP A 102 43.54 -55.94 19.77
C ASP A 102 42.08 -55.42 19.77
N ASP A 103 41.79 -54.30 20.44
CA ASP A 103 40.40 -53.80 20.55
C ASP A 103 40.32 -52.27 20.79
N VAL A 104 39.15 -51.70 20.49
CA VAL A 104 38.81 -50.28 20.64
C VAL A 104 37.59 -50.10 21.55
N PHE A 105 37.72 -49.20 22.53
CA PHE A 105 36.66 -48.90 23.51
C PHE A 105 36.41 -47.40 23.58
N GLY A 106 35.18 -47.02 23.96
CA GLY A 106 34.80 -45.64 24.22
C GLY A 106 33.39 -45.33 23.74
N ASP A 107 32.83 -44.24 24.25
CA ASP A 107 31.46 -43.81 23.90
C ASP A 107 31.31 -43.50 22.41
N SER A 108 32.39 -43.03 21.77
CA SER A 108 32.42 -42.80 20.32
C SER A 108 32.23 -44.08 19.50
N VAL A 109 32.67 -45.25 19.99
CA VAL A 109 32.46 -46.55 19.33
C VAL A 109 30.97 -46.94 19.39
N ASN A 110 30.37 -46.82 20.57
CA ASN A 110 28.95 -47.09 20.79
C ASN A 110 28.06 -46.14 19.97
N LEU A 111 28.43 -44.86 19.89
CA LEU A 111 27.73 -43.88 19.08
C LEU A 111 27.81 -44.23 17.59
N THR A 112 28.98 -44.61 17.08
CA THR A 112 29.16 -44.99 15.67
C THR A 112 28.27 -46.16 15.29
N ALA A 113 28.19 -47.20 16.14
CA ALA A 113 27.30 -48.34 15.94
C ALA A 113 25.80 -47.96 15.89
N ARG A 114 25.39 -46.93 16.66
CA ARG A 114 23.99 -46.45 16.61
C ARG A 114 23.68 -45.60 15.39
N ILE A 115 24.67 -44.88 14.88
CA ILE A 115 24.55 -44.16 13.62
C ILE A 115 24.45 -45.16 12.46
N GLU A 116 25.22 -46.24 12.50
CA GLU A 116 25.20 -47.32 11.53
C GLU A 116 23.81 -47.97 11.43
N GLN A 117 23.11 -48.18 12.55
CA GLN A 117 21.74 -48.73 12.54
C GLN A 117 20.72 -47.85 11.82
N LEU A 118 21.04 -46.56 11.62
CA LEU A 118 20.23 -45.66 10.81
C LEU A 118 20.66 -45.67 9.34
N ALA A 119 21.84 -46.17 9.00
CA ALA A 119 22.26 -46.25 7.60
C ALA A 119 21.41 -47.28 6.84
N GLN A 120 21.06 -46.95 5.60
CA GLN A 120 20.35 -47.83 4.66
C GLN A 120 21.29 -48.33 3.56
N GLU A 121 20.77 -49.18 2.67
CA GLU A 121 21.53 -49.68 1.53
C GLU A 121 22.19 -48.56 0.72
N ASP A 122 23.45 -48.78 0.34
CA ASP A 122 24.29 -47.88 -0.44
C ASP A 122 24.46 -46.47 0.17
N SER A 123 24.30 -46.34 1.48
CA SER A 123 24.43 -45.05 2.19
C SER A 123 25.70 -44.96 3.04
N ILE A 124 26.20 -43.73 3.18
CA ILE A 124 27.27 -43.38 4.12
C ILE A 124 26.74 -42.25 5.00
N ILE A 125 26.58 -42.51 6.29
CA ILE A 125 26.18 -41.50 7.28
C ILE A 125 27.41 -41.04 8.07
N ILE A 126 27.58 -39.73 8.23
CA ILE A 126 28.61 -39.14 9.07
C ILE A 126 28.01 -38.23 10.14
N SER A 127 28.62 -38.23 11.32
CA SER A 127 28.26 -37.28 12.39
C SER A 127 28.78 -35.86 12.12
N GLU A 128 28.20 -34.86 12.78
CA GLU A 128 28.68 -33.47 12.74
C GLU A 128 30.17 -33.31 13.10
N SER A 129 30.69 -34.11 14.04
CA SER A 129 32.12 -34.04 14.40
C SER A 129 33.01 -34.51 13.26
N ALA A 130 32.61 -35.54 12.53
CA ALA A 130 33.31 -36.00 11.33
C ALA A 130 33.19 -34.96 10.19
N LEU A 131 32.01 -34.39 9.97
CA LEU A 131 31.81 -33.34 8.96
C LEU A 131 32.68 -32.11 9.24
N SER A 132 32.76 -31.68 10.50
CA SER A 132 33.56 -30.51 10.92
C SER A 132 35.04 -30.68 10.57
N ALA A 133 35.57 -31.90 10.64
CA ALA A 133 36.96 -32.19 10.30
C ALA A 133 37.26 -32.13 8.80
N ILE A 134 36.25 -32.24 7.93
CA ILE A 134 36.41 -32.26 6.46
C ILE A 134 35.73 -31.08 5.75
N ARG A 135 35.15 -30.12 6.50
CA ARG A 135 34.31 -29.02 5.99
C ARG A 135 35.02 -28.08 5.00
N ASN A 136 36.35 -28.06 4.98
CA ASN A 136 37.17 -27.25 4.06
C ASN A 136 37.61 -28.00 2.80
N VAL A 137 37.19 -29.26 2.60
CA VAL A 137 37.57 -30.07 1.44
C VAL A 137 36.45 -30.00 0.39
N THR A 138 36.74 -29.39 -0.76
CA THR A 138 35.75 -29.09 -1.81
C THR A 138 35.23 -30.33 -2.57
N SER A 139 35.86 -31.49 -2.42
CA SER A 139 35.54 -32.69 -3.19
C SER A 139 34.49 -33.62 -2.55
N ILE A 140 34.05 -33.37 -1.32
CA ILE A 140 33.08 -34.22 -0.61
C ILE A 140 31.81 -33.42 -0.33
N GLN A 141 30.72 -33.79 -0.98
CA GLN A 141 29.41 -33.18 -0.76
C GLN A 141 28.65 -33.96 0.31
N THR A 142 27.87 -33.27 1.14
CA THR A 142 27.04 -33.89 2.19
C THR A 142 25.67 -33.24 2.27
N SER A 143 24.67 -33.98 2.74
CA SER A 143 23.31 -33.49 3.04
C SER A 143 22.99 -33.70 4.51
N LEU A 144 22.37 -32.72 5.17
CA LEU A 144 21.93 -32.84 6.56
C LEU A 144 20.73 -33.80 6.64
N LEU A 145 20.86 -34.88 7.42
CA LEU A 145 19.76 -35.79 7.73
C LEU A 145 18.93 -35.32 8.93
N GLY A 146 19.50 -34.43 9.76
CA GLY A 146 18.84 -33.85 10.93
C GLY A 146 19.48 -34.27 12.25
N LYS A 147 18.81 -33.94 13.36
CA LYS A 147 19.24 -34.29 14.72
C LYS A 147 18.46 -35.51 15.22
N PHE A 148 19.18 -36.57 15.56
CA PHE A 148 18.59 -37.82 16.03
C PHE A 148 18.89 -38.02 17.51
N THR A 149 17.84 -38.25 18.30
CA THR A 149 18.01 -38.74 19.68
C THR A 149 18.22 -40.23 19.61
N LEU A 150 19.46 -40.68 19.77
CA LEU A 150 19.81 -42.08 19.70
C LEU A 150 19.58 -42.73 21.08
N LYS A 151 19.16 -43.99 21.08
CA LYS A 151 18.88 -44.75 22.31
C LYS A 151 20.11 -44.69 23.24
N ASN A 152 19.89 -44.23 24.48
CA ASN A 152 20.90 -44.08 25.53
C ASN A 152 21.99 -43.02 25.27
N ILE A 153 21.78 -42.07 24.35
CA ILE A 153 22.64 -40.91 24.15
C ILE A 153 21.87 -39.66 24.57
N GLN A 154 22.35 -38.97 25.61
CA GLN A 154 21.60 -37.88 26.26
C GLN A 154 21.35 -36.68 25.36
N LEU A 155 22.24 -36.42 24.40
CA LEU A 155 22.16 -35.27 23.50
C LEU A 155 21.85 -35.71 22.07
N PRO A 156 20.94 -35.03 21.37
CA PRO A 156 20.67 -35.31 19.96
C PRO A 156 21.93 -35.11 19.10
N VAL A 157 22.23 -36.08 18.24
CA VAL A 157 23.40 -36.04 17.36
C VAL A 157 22.96 -35.60 15.97
N SER A 158 23.59 -34.57 15.43
CA SER A 158 23.40 -34.14 14.03
C SER A 158 24.10 -35.12 13.09
N LEU A 159 23.34 -35.69 12.14
CA LEU A 159 23.82 -36.66 11.16
C LEU A 159 23.70 -36.10 9.74
N HIS A 160 24.62 -36.51 8.88
CA HIS A 160 24.71 -36.09 7.48
C HIS A 160 24.93 -37.31 6.59
N ALA A 161 24.33 -37.32 5.41
CA ALA A 161 24.63 -38.29 4.37
C ALA A 161 25.74 -37.76 3.46
N VAL A 162 26.69 -38.61 3.06
CA VAL A 162 27.65 -38.28 2.00
C VAL A 162 26.96 -38.41 0.65
N LEU A 163 27.16 -37.42 -0.23
CA LEU A 163 26.55 -37.33 -1.56
C LEU A 163 27.57 -37.64 -2.65
N GLY A 164 27.08 -38.13 -3.79
CA GLY A 164 27.89 -38.40 -4.99
C GLY A 164 28.17 -39.89 -5.20
N ASN A 165 28.79 -40.23 -6.35
CA ASN A 165 29.17 -41.60 -6.73
C ASN A 165 28.06 -42.64 -6.56
N GLY A 166 26.79 -42.28 -6.83
CA GLY A 166 25.63 -43.18 -6.75
C GLY A 166 25.17 -43.56 -5.33
N LEU A 167 25.68 -42.90 -4.28
CA LEU A 167 25.30 -43.15 -2.90
C LEU A 167 23.85 -42.71 -2.63
N ARG A 168 23.13 -43.47 -1.79
CA ARG A 168 21.76 -43.16 -1.39
C ARG A 168 21.73 -42.30 -0.14
N ILE A 169 20.74 -41.41 -0.08
CA ILE A 169 20.39 -40.65 1.11
C ILE A 169 19.37 -41.48 1.90
N PRO A 170 19.69 -41.93 3.12
CA PRO A 170 18.81 -42.80 3.89
C PRO A 170 17.56 -42.05 4.37
N ILE A 171 16.39 -42.69 4.26
CA ILE A 171 15.09 -42.18 4.68
C ILE A 171 14.79 -42.72 6.09
N LEU A 172 14.86 -41.88 7.12
CA LEU A 172 14.81 -42.31 8.52
C LEU A 172 13.45 -42.01 9.14
N ASP A 173 12.55 -43.00 9.13
CA ASP A 173 11.23 -42.94 9.77
C ASP A 173 11.19 -43.77 11.07
N GLN A 174 10.46 -43.26 12.07
CA GLN A 174 10.30 -43.91 13.38
C GLN A 174 9.18 -44.97 13.32
N GLU A 175 9.60 -46.22 13.15
CA GLU A 175 8.92 -47.53 13.09
C GLU A 175 7.41 -47.67 13.37
N GLU A 176 6.77 -48.51 12.53
CA GLU A 176 5.55 -49.30 12.75
C GLU A 176 5.86 -50.80 12.51
N ASN A 177 5.10 -51.75 13.10
CA ASN A 177 5.05 -53.13 12.59
C ASN A 177 3.74 -53.92 12.93
N SER A 178 3.08 -54.33 11.85
CA SER A 178 2.30 -55.57 11.52
C SER A 178 0.97 -56.03 12.18
N ILE A 179 -0.11 -55.96 11.36
CA ILE A 179 -1.05 -56.97 10.80
C ILE A 179 -1.70 -58.09 11.69
N GLY A 180 -3.04 -58.25 11.57
CA GLY A 180 -3.75 -59.56 11.61
C GLY A 180 -5.17 -59.59 12.23
N ALA A 181 -6.18 -59.94 11.43
CA ALA A 181 -7.65 -60.00 11.68
C ALA A 181 -8.11 -61.11 12.68
N THR A 182 -9.31 -61.19 13.28
CA THR A 182 -10.72 -61.21 12.78
C THR A 182 -11.71 -61.23 13.98
N GLN A 183 -12.96 -60.77 13.78
CA GLN A 183 -14.07 -60.72 14.77
C GLN A 183 -14.94 -62.00 14.79
N GLN A 184 -15.43 -62.39 15.98
CA GLN A 184 -16.71 -63.10 16.17
C GLN A 184 -17.33 -62.77 17.55
N ASP A 185 -18.65 -62.61 17.56
CA ASP A 185 -19.53 -62.03 18.60
C ASP A 185 -19.58 -62.79 19.93
N ALA A 186 -19.96 -62.10 21.02
CA ALA A 186 -20.39 -62.75 22.27
C ALA A 186 -21.39 -61.91 23.07
N SER A 187 -22.63 -62.40 23.13
CA SER A 187 -23.74 -61.88 23.94
C SER A 187 -24.08 -62.77 25.15
N GLU A 188 -23.20 -63.65 25.63
CA GLU A 188 -23.57 -64.68 26.63
C GLU A 188 -22.59 -64.83 27.82
N ILE A 189 -22.53 -63.87 28.76
CA ILE A 189 -21.71 -64.07 30.00
C ILE A 189 -22.43 -63.64 31.30
N ASP A 190 -23.70 -63.22 31.24
CA ASP A 190 -24.37 -62.68 32.45
C ASP A 190 -25.28 -63.64 33.22
N ALA A 191 -25.28 -64.94 32.91
CA ALA A 191 -26.05 -65.92 33.68
C ALA A 191 -25.30 -67.25 33.86
N SER A 192 -24.32 -67.27 34.78
CA SER A 192 -23.74 -68.53 35.27
C SER A 192 -24.52 -69.03 36.48
N ASN A 193 -24.96 -70.30 36.45
CA ASN A 193 -25.67 -70.99 37.55
C ASN A 193 -24.73 -71.96 38.32
N ASP A 194 -23.48 -72.14 37.90
CA ASP A 194 -22.49 -72.97 38.61
C ASP A 194 -21.83 -72.19 39.77
N PRO A 195 -21.85 -72.73 41.00
CA PRO A 195 -21.25 -72.07 42.17
C PRO A 195 -19.75 -71.81 42.04
N LEU A 196 -19.02 -72.60 41.26
CA LEU A 196 -17.57 -72.42 41.07
C LEU A 196 -17.29 -71.29 40.08
N VAL A 197 -18.01 -71.21 38.96
CA VAL A 197 -17.84 -70.15 37.96
C VAL A 197 -18.34 -68.82 38.49
N GLY A 198 -19.45 -68.82 39.25
CA GLY A 198 -19.93 -67.63 39.97
C GLY A 198 -18.91 -67.12 41.00
N ARG A 199 -18.31 -67.99 41.81
CA ARG A 199 -17.23 -67.60 42.75
C ARG A 199 -15.99 -67.09 42.03
N ALA A 200 -15.63 -67.69 40.90
CA ALA A 200 -14.52 -67.22 40.07
C ALA A 200 -14.79 -65.83 39.50
N LYS A 201 -16.02 -65.56 39.01
CA LYS A 201 -16.44 -64.24 38.49
C LYS A 201 -16.31 -63.15 39.57
N VAL A 202 -16.90 -63.37 40.74
CA VAL A 202 -16.83 -62.42 41.87
C VAL A 202 -15.37 -62.13 42.25
N MET A 203 -14.53 -63.17 42.33
CA MET A 203 -13.13 -63.00 42.69
C MET A 203 -12.32 -62.23 41.64
N ILE A 204 -12.68 -62.37 40.35
CA ILE A 204 -12.08 -61.59 39.26
C ILE A 204 -12.53 -60.13 39.34
N GLU A 205 -13.82 -59.88 39.52
CA GLU A 205 -14.42 -58.53 39.60
C GLU A 205 -13.85 -57.73 40.80
N GLU A 206 -13.65 -58.37 41.95
CA GLU A 206 -13.02 -57.75 43.13
C GLU A 206 -11.52 -57.44 42.95
N ASN A 207 -10.86 -58.04 41.94
CA ASN A 207 -9.42 -57.95 41.73
C ASN A 207 -9.03 -57.48 40.31
N LEU A 208 -9.90 -56.76 39.61
CA LEU A 208 -9.68 -56.38 38.20
C LEU A 208 -8.36 -55.61 38.00
N ALA A 209 -8.02 -54.69 38.90
CA ALA A 209 -6.79 -53.90 38.88
C ALA A 209 -5.50 -54.70 39.18
N ASN A 210 -5.61 -55.91 39.72
CA ASN A 210 -4.46 -56.69 40.14
C ASN A 210 -3.76 -57.36 38.94
N SER A 211 -2.64 -56.82 38.50
CA SER A 211 -1.89 -57.36 37.37
C SER A 211 -1.28 -58.76 37.59
N GLN A 212 -1.28 -59.27 38.82
CA GLN A 212 -0.87 -60.63 39.17
C GLN A 212 -2.01 -61.66 39.13
N LEU A 213 -3.26 -61.21 38.93
CA LEU A 213 -4.41 -62.10 38.77
C LEU A 213 -4.20 -63.02 37.56
N SER A 214 -3.99 -64.31 37.83
CA SER A 214 -3.73 -65.34 36.83
C SER A 214 -4.60 -66.57 37.09
N VAL A 215 -4.71 -67.45 36.08
CA VAL A 215 -5.43 -68.73 36.23
C VAL A 215 -4.84 -69.57 37.38
N ALA A 216 -3.54 -69.44 37.66
CA ALA A 216 -2.87 -70.09 38.78
C ALA A 216 -3.41 -69.61 40.12
N TYR A 217 -3.53 -68.29 40.27
CA TYR A 217 -4.04 -67.64 41.47
C TYR A 217 -5.51 -68.04 41.74
N LEU A 218 -6.36 -68.00 40.71
CA LEU A 218 -7.76 -68.44 40.84
C LEU A 218 -7.88 -69.91 41.26
N CYS A 219 -7.04 -70.80 40.73
CA CYS A 219 -7.07 -72.22 41.10
C CYS A 219 -6.67 -72.43 42.57
N GLN A 220 -5.67 -71.69 43.06
CA GLN A 220 -5.20 -71.77 44.43
C GLN A 220 -6.29 -71.32 45.42
N GLU A 221 -6.92 -70.17 45.14
CA GLU A 221 -7.92 -69.58 46.02
C GLU A 221 -9.26 -70.30 45.99
N LEU A 222 -9.65 -70.85 44.83
CA LEU A 222 -10.87 -71.65 44.70
C LEU A 222 -10.68 -73.10 45.17
N GLY A 223 -9.45 -73.52 45.46
CA GLY A 223 -9.13 -74.88 45.90
C GLY A 223 -9.37 -75.95 44.82
N VAL A 224 -9.17 -75.61 43.55
CA VAL A 224 -9.46 -76.49 42.40
C VAL A 224 -8.26 -76.66 41.48
N SER A 225 -8.20 -77.78 40.76
CA SER A 225 -7.15 -78.01 39.76
C SER A 225 -7.40 -77.19 38.48
N ARG A 226 -6.33 -76.76 37.79
CA ARG A 226 -6.42 -76.04 36.50
C ARG A 226 -7.33 -76.74 35.46
N PRO A 227 -7.27 -78.07 35.25
CA PRO A 227 -8.14 -78.75 34.29
C PRO A 227 -9.62 -78.74 34.69
N GLN A 228 -9.91 -78.63 35.98
CA GLN A 228 -11.28 -78.58 36.51
C GLN A 228 -11.86 -77.17 36.35
N LEU A 229 -11.09 -76.12 36.65
CA LEU A 229 -11.48 -74.74 36.38
C LEU A 229 -11.65 -74.49 34.88
N TYR A 230 -10.71 -74.96 34.06
CA TYR A 230 -10.77 -74.83 32.61
C TYR A 230 -12.02 -75.49 32.01
N ARG A 231 -12.32 -76.74 32.38
CA ARG A 231 -13.52 -77.43 31.90
C ARG A 231 -14.81 -76.71 32.28
N LYS A 232 -14.92 -76.23 33.52
CA LYS A 232 -16.14 -75.59 34.00
C LYS A 232 -16.35 -74.20 33.40
N VAL A 233 -15.33 -73.35 33.39
CA VAL A 233 -15.43 -72.00 32.81
C VAL A 233 -15.71 -72.09 31.30
N LEU A 234 -14.98 -72.96 30.58
CA LEU A 234 -15.20 -73.12 29.14
C LEU A 234 -16.60 -73.66 28.80
N ALA A 235 -17.11 -74.61 29.59
CA ALA A 235 -18.43 -75.20 29.37
C ALA A 235 -19.58 -74.20 29.61
N GLU A 236 -19.38 -73.19 30.44
CA GLU A 236 -20.45 -72.30 30.88
C GLU A 236 -20.39 -70.90 30.28
N THR A 237 -19.20 -70.39 29.94
CA THR A 237 -19.02 -69.05 29.37
C THR A 237 -18.52 -69.07 27.92
N GLY A 238 -18.07 -70.22 27.42
CA GLY A 238 -17.42 -70.33 26.11
C GLY A 238 -16.00 -69.77 26.06
N PHE A 239 -15.47 -69.25 27.17
CA PHE A 239 -14.13 -68.67 27.26
C PHE A 239 -13.16 -69.59 27.99
N SER A 240 -11.88 -69.58 27.59
CA SER A 240 -10.84 -70.13 28.46
C SER A 240 -10.75 -69.30 29.76
N PRO A 241 -10.24 -69.84 30.89
CA PRO A 241 -10.09 -69.06 32.11
C PRO A 241 -9.28 -67.76 31.96
N SER A 242 -8.30 -67.73 31.05
CA SER A 242 -7.53 -66.52 30.75
C SER A 242 -8.36 -65.50 29.95
N ASP A 243 -9.15 -65.97 29.00
CA ASP A 243 -10.03 -65.12 28.20
C ASP A 243 -11.19 -64.58 29.04
N PHE A 244 -11.66 -65.36 30.00
CA PHE A 244 -12.71 -64.96 30.94
C PHE A 244 -12.26 -63.79 31.84
N ILE A 245 -11.03 -63.82 32.35
CA ILE A 245 -10.43 -62.68 33.08
C ILE A 245 -10.34 -61.44 32.17
N ARG A 246 -9.84 -61.62 30.95
CA ARG A 246 -9.64 -60.54 29.98
C ARG A 246 -10.98 -59.87 29.61
N GLU A 247 -12.01 -60.65 29.37
CA GLU A 247 -13.34 -60.17 28.98
C GLU A 247 -14.02 -59.35 30.09
N LEU A 248 -13.92 -59.78 31.35
CA LEU A 248 -14.43 -59.01 32.49
C LEU A 248 -13.70 -57.68 32.66
N ARG A 249 -12.37 -57.66 32.48
CA ARG A 249 -11.58 -56.42 32.51
C ARG A 249 -11.95 -55.44 31.40
N LEU A 250 -12.18 -55.93 30.17
CA LEU A 250 -12.58 -55.07 29.04
C LEU A 250 -13.98 -54.48 29.24
N ARG A 251 -14.92 -55.22 29.84
CA ARG A 251 -16.27 -54.72 30.16
C ARG A 251 -16.22 -53.61 31.20
N GLU A 252 -15.47 -53.80 32.28
CA GLU A 252 -15.29 -52.74 33.29
C GLU A 252 -14.62 -51.51 32.69
N ALA A 253 -13.61 -51.70 31.82
CA ALA A 253 -12.98 -50.60 31.10
C ALA A 253 -13.99 -49.84 30.23
N ALA A 254 -14.93 -50.54 29.59
CA ALA A 254 -15.98 -49.91 28.77
C ALA A 254 -17.00 -49.12 29.61
N VAL A 255 -17.24 -49.51 30.87
CA VAL A 255 -18.06 -48.74 31.82
C VAL A 255 -17.32 -47.48 32.28
N LEU A 256 -16.05 -47.61 32.68
CA LEU A 256 -15.22 -46.49 33.12
C LEU A 256 -15.03 -45.44 32.02
N LEU A 257 -14.82 -45.87 30.76
CA LEU A 257 -14.68 -44.98 29.61
C LEU A 257 -15.97 -44.25 29.20
N LYS A 258 -17.15 -44.67 29.69
CA LYS A 258 -18.41 -43.94 29.49
C LYS A 258 -18.59 -42.78 30.48
N SER A 259 -17.93 -42.83 31.63
CA SER A 259 -17.87 -41.71 32.57
C SER A 259 -16.78 -40.74 32.08
N ALA A 260 -17.15 -39.51 31.71
CA ALA A 260 -16.32 -38.57 30.94
C ALA A 260 -15.09 -37.99 31.71
N GLU A 261 -14.55 -38.71 32.70
CA GLU A 261 -13.51 -38.25 33.61
C GLU A 261 -12.16 -38.95 33.45
N HIS A 262 -12.09 -40.07 32.72
CA HIS A 262 -10.87 -40.90 32.65
C HIS A 262 -10.26 -40.97 31.24
N ASN A 263 -8.93 -40.88 31.15
CA ASN A 263 -8.21 -41.10 29.90
C ASN A 263 -7.96 -42.61 29.65
N VAL A 264 -7.74 -42.99 28.39
CA VAL A 264 -7.66 -44.41 27.97
C VAL A 264 -6.51 -45.14 28.66
N SER A 265 -5.38 -44.46 28.88
CA SER A 265 -4.21 -45.05 29.54
C SER A 265 -4.44 -45.39 31.02
N GLU A 266 -5.20 -44.54 31.71
CA GLU A 266 -5.52 -44.70 33.12
C GLU A 266 -6.54 -45.81 33.33
N VAL A 267 -7.57 -45.90 32.49
CA VAL A 267 -8.53 -47.01 32.53
C VAL A 267 -7.85 -48.35 32.22
N ALA A 268 -6.93 -48.39 31.26
CA ALA A 268 -6.17 -49.59 30.95
C ALA A 268 -5.42 -50.10 32.19
N TYR A 269 -4.74 -49.21 32.92
CA TYR A 269 -4.01 -49.59 34.13
C TYR A 269 -4.94 -49.97 35.29
N GLN A 270 -6.03 -49.21 35.52
CA GLN A 270 -7.02 -49.49 36.56
C GLN A 270 -7.76 -50.82 36.36
N THR A 271 -7.87 -51.28 35.12
CA THR A 271 -8.48 -52.59 34.79
C THR A 271 -7.46 -53.71 34.64
N GLY A 272 -6.21 -53.48 35.06
CA GLY A 272 -5.18 -54.52 35.17
C GLY A 272 -4.43 -54.85 33.87
N PHE A 273 -4.48 -53.98 32.86
CA PHE A 273 -3.64 -54.10 31.66
C PHE A 273 -2.32 -53.35 31.84
N ASN A 274 -1.21 -54.07 31.70
CA ASN A 274 0.13 -53.51 31.86
C ASN A 274 0.73 -52.93 30.56
N ASN A 275 0.01 -53.02 29.44
CA ASN A 275 0.46 -52.58 28.13
C ASN A 275 -0.71 -51.93 27.38
N LEU A 276 -0.56 -50.63 27.09
CA LEU A 276 -1.60 -49.83 26.46
C LEU A 276 -1.90 -50.28 25.02
N SER A 277 -0.89 -50.68 24.25
CA SER A 277 -1.08 -51.20 22.90
C SER A 277 -1.85 -52.53 22.92
N TYR A 278 -1.56 -53.39 23.90
CA TYR A 278 -2.28 -54.65 24.09
C TYR A 278 -3.73 -54.42 24.55
N PHE A 279 -3.95 -53.48 25.48
CA PHE A 279 -5.30 -53.05 25.87
C PHE A 279 -6.08 -52.50 24.68
N SER A 280 -5.52 -51.54 23.95
CA SER A 280 -6.17 -50.90 22.81
C SER A 280 -6.50 -51.90 21.71
N LYS A 281 -5.62 -52.88 21.45
CA LYS A 281 -5.89 -53.99 20.53
C LYS A 281 -7.08 -54.83 20.99
N CYS A 282 -7.06 -55.33 22.22
CA CYS A 282 -8.14 -56.17 22.75
C CYS A 282 -9.48 -55.41 22.90
N PHE A 283 -9.43 -54.13 23.29
CA PHE A 283 -10.62 -53.28 23.39
C PHE A 283 -11.20 -52.99 22.00
N GLN A 284 -10.35 -52.68 21.01
CA GLN A 284 -10.75 -52.45 19.63
C GLN A 284 -11.37 -53.69 18.98
N GLU A 285 -10.78 -54.87 19.20
CA GLU A 285 -11.30 -56.15 18.73
C GLU A 285 -12.71 -56.43 19.29
N ARG A 286 -12.99 -55.99 20.52
CA ARG A 286 -14.21 -56.35 21.26
C ARG A 286 -15.34 -55.32 21.22
N PHE A 287 -15.03 -54.04 21.43
CA PHE A 287 -16.01 -52.94 21.58
C PHE A 287 -15.87 -51.85 20.51
N GLY A 288 -14.96 -52.02 19.54
CA GLY A 288 -14.58 -50.97 18.59
C GLY A 288 -13.54 -50.01 19.15
N ARG A 289 -13.09 -49.03 18.36
CA ARG A 289 -12.03 -48.11 18.79
C ARG A 289 -12.44 -47.43 20.11
N PRO A 290 -11.61 -47.48 21.17
CA PRO A 290 -11.88 -46.70 22.37
C PRO A 290 -12.02 -45.22 21.97
N PRO A 291 -12.82 -44.40 22.70
CA PRO A 291 -12.90 -42.97 22.46
C PRO A 291 -11.47 -42.44 22.38
N SER A 292 -11.07 -41.98 21.19
CA SER A 292 -9.72 -41.49 20.95
C SER A 292 -9.40 -40.51 22.06
N ASP A 293 -8.24 -40.68 22.71
CA ASP A 293 -7.77 -39.82 23.80
C ASP A 293 -8.37 -38.44 23.61
N TYR A 294 -9.20 -38.00 24.56
CA TYR A 294 -9.39 -36.59 24.80
C TYR A 294 -7.99 -36.07 25.12
N ARG A 295 -7.19 -35.83 24.06
CA ARG A 295 -6.03 -34.96 24.08
C ARG A 295 -6.60 -33.73 24.75
N LYS A 296 -6.06 -33.39 25.92
CA LYS A 296 -6.26 -32.05 26.49
C LYS A 296 -6.30 -31.09 25.32
N LYS A 297 -7.45 -30.45 25.09
CA LYS A 297 -7.62 -29.34 24.15
C LYS A 297 -6.68 -28.23 24.62
N GLN A 298 -5.39 -28.37 24.33
CA GLN A 298 -4.56 -27.20 24.15
C GLN A 298 -4.99 -26.65 22.81
N ASN A 299 -5.54 -25.43 22.80
CA ASN A 299 -5.71 -24.65 21.58
C ASN A 299 -4.40 -24.71 20.78
N ARG A 300 -4.31 -25.59 19.77
CA ARG A 300 -3.13 -25.73 18.92
C ARG A 300 -3.24 -24.67 17.83
N ASN A 301 -3.12 -23.41 18.21
CA ASN A 301 -2.79 -22.39 17.23
C ASN A 301 -1.32 -22.58 16.88
N VAL A 302 -1.05 -23.15 15.69
CA VAL A 302 0.27 -23.02 15.05
C VAL A 302 0.30 -21.61 14.47
N GLY A 303 0.51 -20.64 15.37
CA GLY A 303 0.44 -19.22 15.05
C GLY A 303 1.53 -18.82 14.05
N ALA A 304 1.23 -17.80 13.25
CA ALA A 304 2.24 -17.13 12.46
C ALA A 304 3.41 -16.67 13.37
N PRO A 305 4.66 -16.66 12.89
CA PRO A 305 5.81 -16.28 13.71
C PRO A 305 5.59 -14.89 14.32
N ASN A 306 5.68 -14.78 15.66
CA ASN A 306 5.68 -13.49 16.33
C ASN A 306 6.91 -12.70 15.88
N LYS A 307 6.70 -11.64 15.11
CA LYS A 307 7.76 -10.67 14.85
C LYS A 307 7.84 -9.72 16.05
N LEU A 308 9.08 -9.37 16.42
CA LEU A 308 9.39 -8.50 17.56
C LEU A 308 9.16 -7.01 17.29
N ASP A 309 8.57 -6.67 16.15
CA ASP A 309 8.35 -5.31 15.70
C ASP A 309 6.86 -4.92 15.76
N THR A 310 6.60 -3.64 16.01
CA THR A 310 5.25 -3.08 16.16
C THR A 310 4.43 -3.25 14.87
N PHE A 311 3.14 -3.56 15.01
CA PHE A 311 2.18 -3.55 13.89
C PHE A 311 1.41 -2.24 13.97
N ILE A 312 1.56 -1.37 12.96
CA ILE A 312 1.06 0.01 12.99
C ILE A 312 -0.08 0.16 11.99
N GLY A 313 -1.22 0.63 12.51
CA GLY A 313 -2.45 0.84 11.77
C GLY A 313 -3.11 -0.46 11.32
N ARG A 314 -4.16 -0.29 10.49
CA ARG A 314 -4.95 -1.34 9.83
C ARG A 314 -6.02 -2.03 10.68
N GLU A 315 -6.48 -1.36 11.73
CA GLU A 315 -7.55 -1.87 12.59
C GLU A 315 -8.87 -2.04 11.82
N GLN A 316 -9.18 -1.14 10.89
CA GLN A 316 -10.39 -1.21 10.07
C GLN A 316 -10.34 -2.41 9.12
N GLU A 317 -9.21 -2.60 8.43
CA GLU A 317 -8.98 -3.66 7.46
C GLU A 317 -9.02 -5.04 8.14
N ILE A 318 -8.48 -5.16 9.36
CA ILE A 318 -8.62 -6.39 10.16
C ILE A 318 -10.11 -6.70 10.40
N GLN A 319 -10.91 -5.71 10.79
CA GLN A 319 -12.35 -5.90 11.02
C GLN A 319 -13.12 -6.24 9.73
N GLU A 320 -12.75 -5.65 8.60
CA GLU A 320 -13.35 -5.96 7.30
C GLU A 320 -13.03 -7.39 6.85
N ILE A 321 -11.76 -7.78 6.94
CA ILE A 321 -11.33 -9.15 6.62
C ILE A 321 -12.05 -10.17 7.50
N ILE A 322 -12.20 -9.90 8.80
CA ILE A 322 -12.96 -10.75 9.72
C ILE A 322 -14.43 -10.87 9.28
N LYS A 323 -15.09 -9.76 8.94
CA LYS A 323 -16.49 -9.78 8.46
C LYS A 323 -16.65 -10.58 7.16
N ILE A 324 -15.68 -10.50 6.26
CA ILE A 324 -15.69 -11.28 5.02
C ILE A 324 -15.47 -12.76 5.33
N LEU A 325 -14.46 -13.10 6.13
CA LEU A 325 -14.21 -14.46 6.60
C LEU A 325 -15.42 -15.06 7.30
N ASP A 326 -16.22 -14.27 8.03
CA ASP A 326 -17.43 -14.78 8.68
C ASP A 326 -18.51 -15.23 7.68
N ARG A 327 -18.54 -14.64 6.48
CA ARG A 327 -19.54 -14.90 5.43
C ARG A 327 -19.04 -15.79 4.30
N SER A 328 -17.73 -15.88 4.08
CA SER A 328 -17.11 -16.70 3.03
C SER A 328 -16.26 -17.83 3.62
N ARG A 329 -15.99 -18.87 2.82
CA ARG A 329 -15.14 -20.00 3.20
C ARG A 329 -13.74 -19.92 2.60
N LEU A 330 -13.58 -19.12 1.55
CA LEU A 330 -12.31 -18.81 0.90
C LEU A 330 -12.20 -17.30 0.80
N LEU A 331 -11.13 -16.75 1.36
CA LEU A 331 -10.76 -15.34 1.21
C LEU A 331 -9.33 -15.24 0.74
N THR A 332 -9.10 -14.53 -0.36
CA THR A 332 -7.75 -14.25 -0.88
C THR A 332 -7.43 -12.78 -0.67
N LEU A 333 -6.38 -12.51 0.11
CA LEU A 333 -5.77 -11.19 0.23
C LEU A 333 -4.84 -10.96 -0.96
N THR A 334 -5.20 -10.01 -1.83
CA THR A 334 -4.45 -9.63 -3.02
C THR A 334 -3.74 -8.29 -2.82
N GLY A 335 -2.82 -7.95 -3.74
CA GLY A 335 -2.11 -6.68 -3.73
C GLY A 335 -0.62 -6.79 -4.06
N PRO A 336 0.07 -5.67 -4.33
CA PRO A 336 1.46 -5.66 -4.76
C PRO A 336 2.43 -6.21 -3.71
N GLY A 337 3.65 -6.56 -4.13
CA GLY A 337 4.73 -6.97 -3.23
C GLY A 337 5.08 -5.85 -2.25
N GLY A 338 5.22 -6.17 -0.96
CA GLY A 338 5.60 -5.19 0.07
C GLY A 338 4.46 -4.42 0.75
N THR A 339 3.20 -4.62 0.34
CA THR A 339 1.98 -4.05 0.97
C THR A 339 1.65 -4.62 2.35
N GLY A 340 2.35 -5.67 2.79
CA GLY A 340 2.16 -6.26 4.11
C GLY A 340 1.06 -7.35 4.21
N LYS A 341 0.58 -7.92 3.10
CA LYS A 341 -0.43 -9.02 3.08
C LYS A 341 -0.17 -10.11 4.12
N THR A 342 1.04 -10.67 4.15
CA THR A 342 1.44 -11.72 5.11
C THR A 342 1.32 -11.25 6.56
N ARG A 343 1.72 -10.01 6.87
CA ARG A 343 1.59 -9.45 8.23
C ARG A 343 0.13 -9.21 8.59
N LEU A 344 -0.66 -8.66 7.68
CA LEU A 344 -2.09 -8.43 7.89
C LEU A 344 -2.83 -9.74 8.13
N ALA A 345 -2.62 -10.75 7.28
CA ALA A 345 -3.20 -12.08 7.45
C ALA A 345 -2.77 -12.75 8.76
N SER A 346 -1.50 -12.60 9.15
CA SER A 346 -0.99 -13.09 10.43
C SER A 346 -1.69 -12.41 11.61
N LYS A 347 -1.94 -11.08 11.52
CA LYS A 347 -2.65 -10.33 12.57
C LYS A 347 -4.14 -10.69 12.65
N VAL A 348 -4.77 -10.94 11.51
CA VAL A 348 -6.14 -11.49 11.43
C VAL A 348 -6.19 -12.88 12.08
N MET A 349 -5.23 -13.76 11.79
CA MET A 349 -5.13 -15.07 12.44
C MET A 349 -4.88 -14.95 13.96
N GLU A 350 -4.05 -14.02 14.41
CA GLU A 350 -3.79 -13.81 15.84
C GLU A 350 -5.03 -13.32 16.60
N SER A 351 -5.77 -12.38 15.99
CA SER A 351 -6.96 -11.76 16.59
C SER A 351 -8.20 -12.64 16.48
N HIS A 352 -8.46 -13.24 15.32
CA HIS A 352 -9.67 -14.03 15.03
C HIS A 352 -9.46 -15.54 15.14
N GLY A 353 -8.23 -16.05 15.04
CA GLY A 353 -7.97 -17.50 15.02
C GLY A 353 -8.40 -18.25 16.29
N LYS A 354 -8.56 -17.54 17.43
CA LYS A 354 -9.08 -18.11 18.68
C LYS A 354 -10.59 -18.43 18.64
N THR A 355 -11.32 -17.94 17.65
CA THR A 355 -12.76 -18.23 17.50
C THR A 355 -13.02 -19.62 16.91
N PHE A 356 -12.04 -20.18 16.19
CA PHE A 356 -12.11 -21.50 15.56
C PHE A 356 -11.82 -22.61 16.59
N ARG A 357 -12.84 -23.44 16.89
CA ARG A 357 -12.81 -24.43 17.99
C ARG A 357 -11.70 -25.47 17.87
N ASP A 358 -11.31 -25.81 16.65
CA ASP A 358 -10.35 -26.87 16.35
C ASP A 358 -9.00 -26.33 15.83
N GLY A 359 -8.84 -24.99 15.85
CA GLY A 359 -7.57 -24.29 15.72
C GLY A 359 -7.38 -23.51 14.42
N ALA A 360 -6.36 -22.64 14.44
CA ALA A 360 -5.91 -21.88 13.28
C ALA A 360 -4.45 -22.25 12.93
N TYR A 361 -4.18 -22.54 11.66
CA TYR A 361 -2.91 -23.11 11.19
C TYR A 361 -2.28 -22.25 10.10
N PHE A 362 -1.07 -21.75 10.35
CA PHE A 362 -0.26 -21.00 9.38
C PHE A 362 0.57 -21.94 8.49
N VAL A 363 0.37 -21.87 7.18
CA VAL A 363 1.07 -22.69 6.17
C VAL A 363 1.89 -21.77 5.28
N GLN A 364 3.20 -21.74 5.50
CA GLN A 364 4.12 -20.95 4.69
C GLN A 364 4.51 -21.70 3.42
N LEU A 365 4.10 -21.19 2.26
CA LEU A 365 4.36 -21.83 0.96
C LEU A 365 5.59 -21.26 0.24
N ALA A 366 6.18 -20.16 0.71
CA ALA A 366 7.36 -19.54 0.10
C ALA A 366 8.53 -20.51 -0.21
N PRO A 367 8.82 -21.57 0.58
CA PRO A 367 9.87 -22.55 0.25
C PRO A 367 9.47 -23.63 -0.77
N ILE A 368 8.19 -23.72 -1.15
CA ILE A 368 7.65 -24.78 -2.02
C ILE A 368 7.73 -24.33 -3.47
N ASN A 369 8.46 -25.05 -4.34
CA ASN A 369 8.66 -24.63 -5.73
C ASN A 369 7.73 -25.31 -6.75
N ALA A 370 6.88 -26.25 -6.31
CA ALA A 370 5.99 -27.01 -7.19
C ALA A 370 4.60 -27.20 -6.54
N PRO A 371 3.50 -27.17 -7.32
CA PRO A 371 2.12 -27.28 -6.82
C PRO A 371 1.86 -28.52 -5.97
N ASP A 372 2.47 -29.66 -6.32
CA ASP A 372 2.28 -30.92 -5.59
C ASP A 372 2.86 -30.90 -4.17
N GLY A 373 3.74 -29.95 -3.85
CA GLY A 373 4.28 -29.77 -2.50
C GLY A 373 3.31 -29.11 -1.51
N VAL A 374 2.17 -28.56 -1.96
CA VAL A 374 1.21 -27.85 -1.10
C VAL A 374 0.47 -28.79 -0.15
N VAL A 375 -0.04 -29.92 -0.66
CA VAL A 375 -0.80 -30.90 0.13
C VAL A 375 0.04 -31.56 1.22
N PRO A 376 1.27 -32.07 0.93
CA PRO A 376 2.16 -32.57 1.97
C PRO A 376 2.48 -31.52 3.03
N LYS A 377 2.62 -30.25 2.64
CA LYS A 377 2.90 -29.16 3.58
C LYS A 377 1.74 -28.89 4.54
N ILE A 378 0.51 -28.91 4.05
CA ILE A 378 -0.69 -28.77 4.88
C ILE A 378 -0.80 -29.97 5.84
N ALA A 379 -0.63 -31.20 5.34
CA ALA A 379 -0.66 -32.41 6.17
C ALA A 379 0.40 -32.39 7.28
N GLN A 380 1.60 -31.91 6.97
CA GLN A 380 2.68 -31.72 7.95
C GLN A 380 2.27 -30.74 9.07
N ILE A 381 1.70 -29.60 8.72
CA ILE A 381 1.28 -28.57 9.70
C ILE A 381 0.12 -29.08 10.58
N LEU A 382 -0.81 -29.83 9.99
CA LEU A 382 -1.91 -30.48 10.72
C LEU A 382 -1.48 -31.71 11.54
N GLN A 383 -0.19 -32.10 11.46
CA GLN A 383 0.38 -33.26 12.15
C GLN A 383 -0.34 -34.58 11.80
N ILE A 384 -0.76 -34.73 10.55
CA ILE A 384 -1.35 -35.97 10.03
C ILE A 384 -0.20 -36.98 9.85
N GLN A 385 -0.30 -38.14 10.50
CA GLN A 385 0.70 -39.20 10.36
C GLN A 385 0.74 -39.69 8.91
N GLN A 386 1.94 -39.72 8.32
CA GLN A 386 2.13 -40.06 6.91
C GLN A 386 2.04 -41.58 6.74
N ASN A 387 0.93 -42.07 6.18
CA ASN A 387 0.84 -43.43 5.65
C ASN A 387 1.27 -43.40 4.17
N ALA A 388 2.34 -44.11 3.82
CA ALA A 388 2.98 -44.13 2.50
C ALA A 388 2.10 -44.59 1.31
N THR A 389 0.82 -44.86 1.51
CA THR A 389 -0.13 -45.33 0.47
C THR A 389 -1.32 -44.39 0.23
N LYS A 390 -1.45 -43.29 0.98
CA LYS A 390 -2.56 -42.31 0.84
C LYS A 390 -2.07 -40.84 0.85
N GLU A 391 -1.07 -40.50 0.05
CA GLU A 391 -0.71 -39.08 -0.19
C GLU A 391 -1.70 -38.41 -1.14
N ASN A 392 -2.94 -38.25 -0.69
CA ASN A 392 -3.99 -37.52 -1.41
C ASN A 392 -4.67 -36.52 -0.47
N VAL A 393 -5.26 -35.47 -1.05
CA VAL A 393 -6.11 -34.48 -0.36
C VAL A 393 -7.15 -35.16 0.54
N THR A 394 -7.59 -36.37 0.16
CA THR A 394 -8.48 -37.26 0.91
C THR A 394 -8.06 -37.48 2.37
N SER A 395 -6.77 -37.63 2.67
CA SER A 395 -6.31 -37.85 4.05
C SER A 395 -6.47 -36.59 4.91
N ILE A 396 -6.32 -35.41 4.31
CA ILE A 396 -6.58 -34.12 4.96
C ILE A 396 -8.09 -33.94 5.16
N ILE A 397 -8.89 -34.33 4.17
CA ILE A 397 -10.35 -34.31 4.25
C ILE A 397 -10.85 -35.23 5.39
N GLU A 398 -10.34 -36.46 5.47
CA GLU A 398 -10.67 -37.42 6.54
C GLU A 398 -10.27 -36.88 7.93
N PHE A 399 -9.14 -36.15 8.02
CA PHE A 399 -8.67 -35.57 9.28
C PHE A 399 -9.50 -34.34 9.73
N ILE A 400 -9.78 -33.41 8.81
CA ILE A 400 -10.54 -32.19 9.12
C ILE A 400 -12.02 -32.55 9.30
N GLY A 401 -12.64 -33.26 8.35
CA GLY A 401 -14.06 -33.63 8.39
C GLY A 401 -14.98 -32.44 8.73
N ASP A 402 -15.68 -32.54 9.86
CA ASP A 402 -16.60 -31.52 10.38
C ASP A 402 -15.96 -30.53 11.39
N GLN A 403 -14.62 -30.52 11.52
CA GLN A 403 -13.91 -29.62 12.43
C GLN A 403 -13.97 -28.16 11.96
N GLU A 404 -14.01 -27.24 12.93
CA GLU A 404 -13.99 -25.80 12.70
C GLU A 404 -12.55 -25.28 12.73
N VAL A 405 -11.94 -25.23 11.54
CA VAL A 405 -10.51 -24.94 11.33
C VAL A 405 -10.32 -23.73 10.40
N LEU A 406 -9.35 -22.87 10.73
CA LEU A 406 -8.83 -21.82 9.84
C LEU A 406 -7.46 -22.21 9.29
N LEU A 407 -7.32 -22.26 7.97
CA LEU A 407 -6.04 -22.42 7.28
C LEU A 407 -5.59 -21.09 6.69
N LEU A 408 -4.39 -20.60 7.04
CA LEU A 408 -3.76 -19.46 6.37
C LEU A 408 -2.66 -19.96 5.43
N LEU A 409 -2.87 -19.84 4.13
CA LEU A 409 -1.91 -20.19 3.09
C LEU A 409 -1.14 -18.94 2.66
N ASP A 410 0.10 -18.81 3.09
CA ASP A 410 0.94 -17.63 2.81
C ASP A 410 1.78 -17.80 1.55
N ASN A 411 1.85 -16.75 0.73
CA ASN A 411 2.59 -16.67 -0.53
C ASN A 411 2.12 -17.72 -1.57
N PHE A 412 0.84 -17.72 -1.98
CA PHE A 412 0.30 -18.75 -2.90
C PHE A 412 0.60 -18.48 -4.38
N GLU A 413 1.06 -17.26 -4.73
CA GLU A 413 1.19 -16.81 -6.13
C GLU A 413 2.10 -17.67 -7.03
N HIS A 414 3.00 -18.48 -6.46
CA HIS A 414 3.93 -19.34 -7.21
C HIS A 414 3.46 -20.80 -7.33
N VAL A 415 2.31 -21.16 -6.74
CA VAL A 415 1.72 -22.51 -6.76
C VAL A 415 0.24 -22.49 -7.12
N LEU A 416 -0.17 -21.56 -8.01
CA LEU A 416 -1.58 -21.35 -8.37
C LEU A 416 -2.30 -22.62 -8.84
N GLU A 417 -1.60 -23.53 -9.54
CA GLU A 417 -2.18 -24.82 -9.98
C GLU A 417 -2.66 -25.70 -8.81
N ALA A 418 -2.14 -25.49 -7.59
CA ALA A 418 -2.59 -26.20 -6.39
C ALA A 418 -3.96 -25.71 -5.89
N ALA A 419 -4.52 -24.62 -6.44
CA ALA A 419 -5.83 -24.09 -6.07
C ALA A 419 -6.94 -25.15 -6.22
N VAL A 420 -6.84 -26.03 -7.21
CA VAL A 420 -7.81 -27.14 -7.42
C VAL A 420 -7.89 -28.06 -6.19
N LYS A 421 -6.73 -28.42 -5.61
CA LYS A 421 -6.64 -29.28 -4.43
C LYS A 421 -7.16 -28.58 -3.16
N VAL A 422 -6.99 -27.25 -3.07
CA VAL A 422 -7.58 -26.44 -1.99
C VAL A 422 -9.11 -26.39 -2.11
N ASN A 423 -9.63 -26.29 -3.33
CA ASN A 423 -11.07 -26.31 -3.58
C ASN A 423 -11.70 -27.66 -3.21
N GLU A 424 -11.06 -28.78 -3.53
CA GLU A 424 -11.49 -30.13 -3.11
C GLU A 424 -11.65 -30.24 -1.59
N LEU A 425 -10.71 -29.65 -0.83
CA LEU A 425 -10.74 -29.59 0.62
C LEU A 425 -11.89 -28.72 1.15
N ILE A 426 -12.12 -27.55 0.55
CA ILE A 426 -13.23 -26.66 0.91
C ILE A 426 -14.57 -27.34 0.65
N ILE A 427 -14.76 -27.98 -0.51
CA ILE A 427 -16.01 -28.67 -0.85
C ILE A 427 -16.30 -29.80 0.13
N SER A 428 -15.28 -30.57 0.51
CA SER A 428 -15.45 -31.80 1.30
C SER A 428 -15.51 -31.58 2.83
N CYS A 429 -14.99 -30.46 3.34
CA CYS A 429 -14.95 -30.16 4.78
C CYS A 429 -15.82 -28.92 5.09
N PRO A 430 -17.11 -29.03 5.44
CA PRO A 430 -18.05 -27.92 5.40
C PRO A 430 -17.74 -26.74 6.36
N ARG A 431 -16.93 -26.97 7.40
CA ARG A 431 -16.58 -25.98 8.41
C ARG A 431 -15.15 -25.44 8.32
N VAL A 432 -14.38 -25.85 7.30
CA VAL A 432 -13.05 -25.27 7.06
C VAL A 432 -13.19 -23.90 6.40
N LYS A 433 -12.40 -22.93 6.89
CA LYS A 433 -12.17 -21.64 6.26
C LYS A 433 -10.72 -21.51 5.84
N VAL A 434 -10.49 -20.92 4.67
CA VAL A 434 -9.16 -20.74 4.08
C VAL A 434 -8.94 -19.25 3.82
N LEU A 435 -7.91 -18.70 4.45
CA LEU A 435 -7.36 -17.37 4.16
C LEU A 435 -6.10 -17.54 3.34
N VAL A 436 -5.99 -16.88 2.20
CA VAL A 436 -4.84 -16.99 1.30
C VAL A 436 -4.20 -15.61 1.16
N THR A 437 -2.87 -15.53 1.14
CA THR A 437 -2.20 -14.33 0.63
C THR A 437 -1.58 -14.66 -0.71
N SER A 438 -1.92 -13.88 -1.73
CA SER A 438 -1.42 -14.05 -3.09
C SER A 438 -1.27 -12.68 -3.76
N ARG A 439 -0.60 -12.62 -4.90
CA ARG A 439 -0.59 -11.42 -5.76
C ARG A 439 -1.75 -11.38 -6.75
N VAL A 440 -2.35 -12.54 -7.00
CA VAL A 440 -3.48 -12.76 -7.90
C VAL A 440 -4.57 -13.55 -7.16
N VAL A 441 -5.81 -13.43 -7.60
CA VAL A 441 -6.90 -14.34 -7.17
C VAL A 441 -6.65 -15.77 -7.66
N LEU A 442 -7.27 -16.75 -7.00
CA LEU A 442 -7.16 -18.17 -7.35
C LEU A 442 -8.12 -18.58 -8.46
N ASN A 443 -9.13 -17.75 -8.76
CA ASN A 443 -10.23 -18.02 -9.70
C ASN A 443 -11.06 -19.26 -9.32
N LEU A 444 -11.35 -19.42 -8.03
CA LEU A 444 -12.18 -20.52 -7.51
C LEU A 444 -13.63 -20.08 -7.27
N VAL A 445 -14.59 -20.99 -7.44
CA VAL A 445 -16.01 -20.72 -7.18
C VAL A 445 -16.23 -20.47 -5.68
N GLY A 446 -16.80 -19.33 -5.33
CA GLY A 446 -17.03 -18.92 -3.93
C GLY A 446 -15.83 -18.26 -3.24
N GLU A 447 -14.78 -17.94 -4.00
CA GLU A 447 -13.68 -17.08 -3.57
C GLU A 447 -14.16 -15.65 -3.32
N ALA A 448 -13.89 -15.12 -2.13
CA ALA A 448 -13.96 -13.70 -1.85
C ALA A 448 -12.56 -13.09 -2.01
N GLU A 449 -12.48 -11.91 -2.61
CA GLU A 449 -11.23 -11.15 -2.72
C GLU A 449 -11.23 -9.98 -1.74
N TYR A 450 -10.07 -9.72 -1.12
CA TYR A 450 -9.81 -8.47 -0.42
C TYR A 450 -8.47 -7.89 -0.88
N THR A 451 -8.53 -6.82 -1.68
CA THR A 451 -7.34 -6.10 -2.14
C THR A 451 -6.78 -5.29 -0.99
N VAL A 452 -5.57 -5.64 -0.55
CA VAL A 452 -4.92 -4.99 0.59
C VAL A 452 -4.40 -3.60 0.18
N PRO A 453 -4.93 -2.50 0.77
CA PRO A 453 -4.49 -1.15 0.43
C PRO A 453 -3.07 -0.88 0.93
N GLN A 454 -2.43 0.17 0.39
CA GLN A 454 -1.22 0.75 0.96
C GLN A 454 -1.53 1.42 2.31
N LEU A 455 -0.50 1.76 3.11
CA LEU A 455 -0.75 2.61 4.27
C LEU A 455 -1.09 4.02 3.79
N LEU A 456 -2.11 4.62 4.40
CA LEU A 456 -2.51 5.99 4.10
C LEU A 456 -1.32 6.93 4.31
N ALA A 457 -1.00 7.69 3.26
CA ALA A 457 0.06 8.68 3.22
C ALA A 457 -0.51 10.11 3.14
N PRO A 458 0.27 11.13 3.55
CA PRO A 458 -0.17 12.53 3.44
C PRO A 458 -0.43 12.95 1.99
N GLU A 459 -1.35 13.89 1.79
CA GLU A 459 -1.64 14.47 0.47
C GLU A 459 -0.51 15.38 -0.02
N VAL A 460 -0.24 15.35 -1.33
CA VAL A 460 0.77 16.19 -1.99
C VAL A 460 0.39 17.67 -1.86
N GLY A 461 1.34 18.50 -1.41
CA GLY A 461 1.20 19.96 -1.41
C GLY A 461 0.35 20.55 -0.29
N ARG A 462 -0.19 19.73 0.61
CA ARG A 462 -0.88 20.18 1.83
C ARG A 462 0.08 20.23 3.01
N GLU A 463 0.07 21.33 3.76
CA GLU A 463 0.81 21.44 5.02
C GLU A 463 0.01 20.78 6.16
N TYR A 464 0.70 20.00 6.97
CA TYR A 464 0.15 19.29 8.14
C TYR A 464 0.93 19.69 9.40
N SER A 465 0.24 19.73 10.53
CA SER A 465 0.91 19.78 11.84
C SER A 465 1.65 18.47 12.16
N LEU A 466 2.54 18.49 13.16
CA LEU A 466 3.28 17.28 13.54
C LEU A 466 2.37 16.20 14.11
N GLU A 467 1.33 16.63 14.84
CA GLU A 467 0.30 15.75 15.40
C GLU A 467 -0.51 15.08 14.29
N GLU A 468 -1.00 15.84 13.32
CA GLU A 468 -1.73 15.30 12.15
C GLU A 468 -0.86 14.35 11.32
N LEU A 469 0.43 14.65 11.14
CA LEU A 469 1.34 13.77 10.42
C LEU A 469 1.47 12.40 11.08
N LEU A 470 1.50 12.33 12.41
CA LEU A 470 1.61 11.07 13.14
C LEU A 470 0.32 10.22 13.10
N GLU A 471 -0.82 10.81 12.73
CA GLU A 471 -2.06 10.07 12.49
C GLU A 471 -2.01 9.24 11.19
N PHE A 472 -1.14 9.60 10.24
CA PHE A 472 -0.94 8.82 9.03
C PHE A 472 -0.13 7.54 9.34
N PRO A 473 -0.68 6.33 9.09
CA PRO A 473 0.02 5.07 9.37
C PRO A 473 1.35 4.93 8.62
N SER A 474 1.50 5.52 7.43
CA SER A 474 2.77 5.51 6.70
C SER A 474 3.88 6.29 7.42
N VAL A 475 3.53 7.45 7.99
CA VAL A 475 4.46 8.32 8.73
C VAL A 475 4.79 7.69 10.06
N SER A 476 3.77 7.22 10.79
CA SER A 476 3.94 6.53 12.07
C SER A 476 4.86 5.31 11.93
N LEU A 477 4.67 4.50 10.89
CA LEU A 477 5.56 3.38 10.58
C LEU A 477 6.99 3.85 10.28
N LEU A 478 7.18 4.86 9.43
CA LEU A 478 8.51 5.36 9.09
C LEU A 478 9.25 5.89 10.33
N VAL A 479 8.55 6.63 11.20
CA VAL A 479 9.11 7.17 12.45
C VAL A 479 9.46 6.06 13.43
N ASP A 480 8.56 5.10 13.68
CA ASP A 480 8.81 3.94 14.55
C ASP A 480 10.03 3.14 14.08
N ARG A 481 10.12 2.86 12.77
CA ARG A 481 11.25 2.13 12.20
C ARG A 481 12.54 2.94 12.25
N ALA A 482 12.46 4.26 12.05
CA ALA A 482 13.62 5.14 12.12
C ALA A 482 14.17 5.20 13.54
N GLN A 483 13.30 5.30 14.55
CA GLN A 483 13.67 5.29 15.97
C GLN A 483 14.34 3.98 16.40
N ASN A 484 13.87 2.85 15.87
CA ASN A 484 14.49 1.54 16.10
C ASN A 484 15.94 1.45 15.59
N VAL A 485 16.29 2.21 14.54
CA VAL A 485 17.64 2.19 13.94
C VAL A 485 18.51 3.37 14.39
N ASN A 486 17.89 4.51 14.70
CA ASN A 486 18.49 5.72 15.25
C ASN A 486 17.63 6.22 16.42
N PRO A 487 17.94 5.85 17.68
CA PRO A 487 17.14 6.20 18.86
C PRO A 487 16.97 7.70 19.12
N ASN A 488 17.82 8.55 18.53
CA ASN A 488 17.75 10.01 18.67
C ASN A 488 16.90 10.67 17.57
N PHE A 489 16.30 9.88 16.67
CA PHE A 489 15.46 10.42 15.62
C PHE A 489 14.11 10.88 16.18
N GLU A 490 13.78 12.14 15.98
CA GLU A 490 12.47 12.71 16.28
C GLU A 490 11.90 13.41 15.04
N LEU A 491 10.57 13.35 14.89
CA LEU A 491 9.86 14.12 13.88
C LEU A 491 9.82 15.59 14.34
N THR A 492 10.37 16.50 13.55
CA THR A 492 10.47 17.93 13.85
C THR A 492 9.84 18.74 12.73
N ARG A 493 9.57 20.03 12.99
CA ARG A 493 9.07 20.94 11.93
C ARG A 493 10.02 21.00 10.74
N GLU A 494 11.32 20.91 10.97
CA GLU A 494 12.35 21.01 9.93
C GLU A 494 12.37 19.80 8.99
N ASN A 495 12.12 18.58 9.51
CA ASN A 495 12.18 17.35 8.72
C ASN A 495 10.81 16.83 8.27
N SER A 496 9.71 17.37 8.82
CA SER A 496 8.33 16.95 8.56
C SER A 496 7.97 16.89 7.07
N ALA A 497 8.32 17.94 6.31
CA ALA A 497 8.08 18.00 4.87
C ALA A 497 8.81 16.88 4.11
N ALA A 498 10.06 16.60 4.49
CA ALA A 498 10.85 15.55 3.86
C ALA A 498 10.33 14.14 4.21
N VAL A 499 9.90 13.92 5.46
CA VAL A 499 9.29 12.65 5.89
C VAL A 499 7.98 12.41 5.15
N SER A 500 7.11 13.43 5.05
CA SER A 500 5.87 13.37 4.28
C SER A 500 6.13 12.99 2.82
N GLU A 501 7.07 13.68 2.18
CA GLU A 501 7.43 13.44 0.78
C GLU A 501 8.04 12.04 0.57
N ILE A 502 8.83 11.52 1.52
CA ILE A 502 9.32 10.13 1.47
C ILE A 502 8.16 9.13 1.53
N CYS A 503 7.16 9.36 2.40
CA CYS A 503 6.00 8.49 2.48
C CYS A 503 5.19 8.46 1.18
N ILE A 504 5.04 9.64 0.55
CA ILE A 504 4.38 9.80 -0.75
C ILE A 504 5.16 9.06 -1.84
N GLN A 505 6.47 9.31 -1.98
CA GLN A 505 7.31 8.69 -3.03
C GLN A 505 7.45 7.17 -2.89
N LEU A 506 7.24 6.63 -1.69
CA LEU A 506 7.28 5.20 -1.42
C LEU A 506 5.88 4.56 -1.40
N ASP A 507 4.88 5.25 -1.92
CA ASP A 507 3.49 4.80 -2.06
C ASP A 507 2.87 4.31 -0.74
N GLY A 508 3.36 4.76 0.43
CA GLY A 508 2.95 4.19 1.72
C GLY A 508 3.21 2.68 1.85
N LEU A 509 4.10 2.09 1.03
CA LEU A 509 4.40 0.66 1.06
C LEU A 509 5.19 0.30 2.32
N PRO A 510 4.66 -0.52 3.25
CA PRO A 510 5.31 -0.83 4.51
C PRO A 510 6.77 -1.28 4.36
N LEU A 511 7.04 -2.18 3.42
CA LEU A 511 8.39 -2.67 3.19
C LEU A 511 9.35 -1.58 2.68
N ALA A 512 8.88 -0.69 1.81
CA ALA A 512 9.69 0.40 1.28
C ALA A 512 10.03 1.41 2.38
N LEU A 513 9.05 1.73 3.24
CA LEU A 513 9.22 2.59 4.41
C LEU A 513 10.22 1.99 5.42
N GLU A 514 10.14 0.69 5.69
CA GLU A 514 11.11 -0.01 6.54
C GLU A 514 12.54 0.07 5.98
N LEU A 515 12.69 -0.10 4.67
CA LEU A 515 13.99 0.01 4.00
C LEU A 515 14.53 1.45 4.01
N ALA A 516 13.66 2.45 3.87
CA ALA A 516 14.03 3.86 3.96
C ALA A 516 14.44 4.25 5.39
N ALA A 517 13.68 3.82 6.39
CA ALA A 517 13.96 4.03 7.80
C ALA A 517 15.35 3.51 8.19
N ALA A 518 15.74 2.34 7.67
CA ALA A 518 17.07 1.77 7.90
C ALA A 518 18.21 2.67 7.38
N ARG A 519 17.94 3.59 6.46
CA ARG A 519 18.90 4.56 5.92
C ARG A 519 19.04 5.82 6.76
N PHE A 520 18.18 6.06 7.75
CA PHE A 520 18.24 7.25 8.61
C PHE A 520 19.45 7.25 9.56
N LYS A 521 20.15 6.12 9.66
CA LYS A 521 21.47 6.06 10.32
C LYS A 521 22.58 6.72 9.50
N LEU A 522 22.41 6.81 8.18
CA LEU A 522 23.44 7.30 7.24
C LEU A 522 23.06 8.64 6.60
N PHE A 523 21.76 8.90 6.42
CA PHE A 523 21.25 10.09 5.75
C PHE A 523 20.16 10.75 6.59
N SER A 524 20.12 12.09 6.60
CA SER A 524 18.92 12.81 7.06
C SER A 524 17.74 12.57 6.10
N PRO A 525 16.49 12.80 6.50
CA PRO A 525 15.32 12.68 5.62
C PRO A 525 15.47 13.47 4.31
N GLU A 526 15.93 14.72 4.38
CA GLU A 526 16.13 15.61 3.21
C GLU A 526 17.25 15.10 2.29
N ALA A 527 18.27 14.46 2.88
CA ALA A 527 19.37 13.86 2.13
C ALA A 527 18.94 12.56 1.45
N LEU A 528 18.10 11.74 2.09
CA LEU A 528 17.55 10.53 1.48
C LEU A 528 16.57 10.87 0.36
N LEU A 529 15.67 11.83 0.61
CA LEU A 529 14.67 12.28 -0.36
C LEU A 529 15.30 12.74 -1.68
N ARG A 530 16.34 13.58 -1.62
CA ARG A 530 17.08 14.03 -2.82
C ARG A 530 17.69 12.88 -3.63
N ARG A 531 17.88 11.70 -3.02
CA ARG A 531 18.48 10.52 -3.67
C ARG A 531 17.44 9.49 -4.10
N LEU A 532 16.24 9.51 -3.52
CA LEU A 532 15.13 8.61 -3.85
C LEU A 532 14.60 8.84 -5.27
N GLY A 533 14.48 10.10 -5.69
CA GLY A 533 13.77 10.54 -6.89
C GLY A 533 14.24 9.99 -8.24
N ASN A 534 15.20 9.06 -8.30
CA ASN A 534 15.59 8.36 -9.52
C ASN A 534 16.16 6.93 -9.31
N LYS A 535 16.30 6.42 -8.07
CA LYS A 535 17.07 5.17 -7.82
C LYS A 535 16.55 4.37 -6.62
N LEU A 536 15.68 3.39 -6.88
CA LEU A 536 15.34 2.32 -5.91
C LEU A 536 16.58 1.53 -5.43
N ASP A 537 17.71 1.63 -6.15
CA ASP A 537 18.97 0.98 -5.82
C ASP A 537 19.56 1.45 -4.47
N ILE A 538 19.21 2.67 -4.00
CA ILE A 538 19.66 3.16 -2.70
C ILE A 538 19.07 2.35 -1.54
N LEU A 539 17.93 1.69 -1.77
CA LEU A 539 17.28 0.82 -0.80
C LEU A 539 17.90 -0.59 -0.78
N SER A 540 18.71 -0.97 -1.78
CA SER A 540 19.44 -2.24 -1.88
C SER A 540 20.96 -2.06 -1.63
N SER A 541 21.53 -2.06 -0.42
CA SER A 541 21.91 -3.24 0.39
C SER A 541 22.82 -2.79 1.56
N THR A 542 22.97 -3.63 2.61
CA THR A 542 24.19 -4.07 3.39
C THR A 542 23.87 -4.42 4.86
N SER A 543 23.45 -5.67 5.13
CA SER A 543 23.69 -6.31 6.43
C SER A 543 23.76 -7.83 6.28
N SER A 544 24.87 -8.42 6.74
CA SER A 544 25.32 -9.80 6.53
C SER A 544 24.66 -10.87 7.42
N ASN A 545 23.56 -10.56 8.10
CA ASN A 545 22.96 -11.45 9.12
C ASN A 545 21.43 -11.62 9.01
N GLN A 546 20.85 -11.52 7.80
CA GLN A 546 19.46 -11.88 7.58
C GLN A 546 19.31 -12.83 6.39
N PRO A 547 18.49 -13.89 6.51
CA PRO A 547 18.29 -14.88 5.44
C PRO A 547 17.75 -14.18 4.18
N ASP A 548 18.45 -14.34 3.04
CA ASP A 548 18.20 -14.01 1.62
C ASP A 548 16.95 -13.17 1.20
N ARG A 549 16.55 -12.20 2.01
CA ARG A 549 15.43 -11.29 1.76
C ARG A 549 15.90 -9.87 1.47
N HIS A 550 17.19 -9.54 1.53
CA HIS A 550 17.69 -8.16 1.25
C HIS A 550 17.83 -7.79 -0.22
N LYS A 551 17.33 -8.66 -1.10
CA LYS A 551 17.04 -8.39 -2.50
C LYS A 551 15.54 -8.07 -2.74
N THR A 552 14.72 -7.94 -1.68
CA THR A 552 13.26 -8.14 -1.72
C THR A 552 12.45 -7.21 -2.59
N LEU A 553 12.54 -5.88 -2.51
CA LEU A 553 11.59 -5.03 -3.25
C LEU A 553 11.86 -5.09 -4.76
N ARG A 554 13.11 -4.84 -5.18
CA ARG A 554 13.50 -4.91 -6.58
C ARG A 554 13.37 -6.34 -7.13
N ASN A 555 13.80 -7.38 -6.40
CA ASN A 555 13.59 -8.75 -6.88
C ASN A 555 12.12 -9.17 -6.87
N ALA A 556 11.29 -8.67 -5.94
CA ALA A 556 9.86 -8.96 -5.97
C ALA A 556 9.19 -8.32 -7.18
N ILE A 557 9.58 -7.10 -7.55
CA ILE A 557 9.12 -6.42 -8.77
C ILE A 557 9.68 -7.14 -10.00
N ASP A 558 10.98 -7.43 -10.06
CA ASP A 558 11.61 -8.20 -11.16
C ASP A 558 10.92 -9.56 -11.35
N TRP A 559 10.60 -10.26 -10.27
CA TRP A 559 9.90 -11.54 -10.32
C TRP A 559 8.46 -11.39 -10.84
N SER A 560 7.70 -10.41 -10.33
CA SER A 560 6.37 -10.10 -10.87
C SER A 560 6.41 -9.74 -12.36
N TYR A 561 7.44 -8.99 -12.78
CA TYR A 561 7.65 -8.62 -14.16
C TYR A 561 8.03 -9.83 -15.04
N ASN A 562 8.84 -10.76 -14.53
CA ASN A 562 9.24 -11.96 -15.26
C ASN A 562 8.10 -12.99 -15.43
N LEU A 563 7.04 -12.90 -14.63
CA LEU A 563 5.82 -13.70 -14.80
C LEU A 563 4.89 -13.19 -15.91
N LEU A 564 5.14 -11.98 -16.41
CA LEU A 564 4.37 -11.41 -17.51
C LEU A 564 4.72 -12.05 -18.85
N THR A 565 3.72 -12.16 -19.72
CA THR A 565 3.97 -12.51 -21.14
C THR A 565 4.82 -11.42 -21.81
N PRO A 566 5.52 -11.70 -22.93
CA PRO A 566 6.29 -10.69 -23.65
C PRO A 566 5.46 -9.46 -24.05
N GLU A 567 4.20 -9.69 -24.40
CA GLU A 567 3.19 -8.68 -24.69
C GLU A 567 2.85 -7.86 -23.42
N GLU A 568 2.54 -8.50 -22.30
CA GLU A 568 2.25 -7.82 -21.02
C GLU A 568 3.47 -7.03 -20.49
N GLN A 569 4.69 -7.55 -20.64
CA GLN A 569 5.92 -6.84 -20.27
C GLN A 569 6.08 -5.54 -21.07
N THR A 570 5.72 -5.59 -22.35
CA THR A 570 5.76 -4.42 -23.24
C THR A 570 4.72 -3.39 -22.82
N LEU A 571 3.51 -3.84 -22.52
CA LEU A 571 2.44 -2.97 -22.03
C LEU A 571 2.83 -2.32 -20.69
N PHE A 572 3.35 -3.10 -19.76
CA PHE A 572 3.83 -2.62 -18.45
C PHE A 572 4.91 -1.53 -18.59
N ARG A 573 5.92 -1.72 -19.46
CA ARG A 573 6.96 -0.71 -19.70
C ARG A 573 6.36 0.57 -20.29
N ARG A 574 5.45 0.45 -21.25
CA ARG A 574 4.85 1.62 -21.91
C ARG A 574 3.89 2.39 -21.01
N LEU A 575 3.13 1.71 -20.16
CA LEU A 575 2.25 2.36 -19.17
C LEU A 575 3.01 3.24 -18.17
N SER A 576 4.30 2.97 -17.95
CA SER A 576 5.12 3.75 -17.02
C SER A 576 5.40 5.20 -17.45
N VAL A 577 5.02 5.59 -18.68
CA VAL A 577 5.09 6.99 -19.14
C VAL A 577 4.03 7.89 -18.48
N PHE A 578 2.91 7.30 -18.03
CA PHE A 578 1.85 8.05 -17.35
C PHE A 578 2.24 8.33 -15.90
N SER A 579 2.19 9.61 -15.51
CA SER A 579 2.44 10.05 -14.14
C SER A 579 1.17 10.17 -13.30
N GLY A 580 0.05 10.55 -13.90
CA GLY A 580 -1.26 10.65 -13.24
C GLY A 580 -2.18 9.47 -13.52
N GLY A 581 -1.63 8.31 -13.89
CA GLY A 581 -2.40 7.18 -14.42
C GLY A 581 -2.96 7.44 -15.83
N CYS A 582 -3.80 6.55 -16.31
CA CYS A 582 -4.38 6.61 -17.66
C CYS A 582 -5.79 6.04 -17.73
N THR A 583 -6.59 6.56 -18.66
CA THR A 583 -7.81 5.89 -19.10
C THR A 583 -7.49 4.70 -19.99
N LEU A 584 -8.46 3.80 -20.16
CA LEU A 584 -8.34 2.67 -21.09
C LEU A 584 -8.05 3.14 -22.52
N GLU A 585 -8.74 4.19 -22.99
CA GLU A 585 -8.54 4.79 -24.33
C GLU A 585 -7.11 5.32 -24.52
N ALA A 586 -6.57 6.01 -23.51
CA ALA A 586 -5.22 6.57 -23.57
C ALA A 586 -4.17 5.45 -23.60
N ALA A 587 -4.33 4.43 -22.75
CA ALA A 587 -3.46 3.26 -22.71
C ALA A 587 -3.50 2.47 -24.03
N GLU A 588 -4.67 2.30 -24.65
CA GLU A 588 -4.79 1.62 -25.93
C GLU A 588 -4.04 2.37 -27.04
N LYS A 589 -4.29 3.68 -27.16
CA LYS A 589 -3.71 4.52 -28.21
C LYS A 589 -2.19 4.65 -28.11
N ILE A 590 -1.66 4.76 -26.89
CA ILE A 590 -0.23 5.03 -26.65
C ILE A 590 0.56 3.73 -26.47
N CYS A 591 0.00 2.75 -25.75
CA CYS A 591 0.77 1.58 -25.34
C CYS A 591 0.54 0.36 -26.23
N PHE A 592 -0.61 0.25 -26.89
CA PHE A 592 -0.99 -0.96 -27.64
C PHE A 592 -0.74 -0.87 -29.16
N GLN A 593 -0.23 0.25 -29.65
CA GLN A 593 0.14 0.39 -31.06
C GLN A 593 1.30 -0.56 -31.43
N GLY A 594 1.15 -1.27 -32.56
CA GLY A 594 2.16 -2.21 -33.08
C GLY A 594 2.09 -3.63 -32.53
N TYR A 595 1.07 -3.95 -31.73
CA TYR A 595 0.78 -5.34 -31.31
C TYR A 595 0.25 -6.19 -32.48
N LYS A 596 0.40 -7.51 -32.38
CA LYS A 596 -0.14 -8.44 -33.38
C LYS A 596 -1.67 -8.29 -33.44
N ALA A 597 -2.24 -8.32 -34.65
CA ALA A 597 -3.67 -8.08 -34.89
C ALA A 597 -4.65 -8.98 -34.12
N ASN A 598 -4.19 -10.12 -33.60
CA ASN A 598 -5.02 -11.09 -32.88
C ASN A 598 -4.95 -10.94 -31.35
N LEU A 599 -4.18 -9.98 -30.82
CA LEU A 599 -4.09 -9.73 -29.39
C LEU A 599 -5.19 -8.77 -28.95
N ASN A 600 -5.92 -9.15 -27.90
CA ASN A 600 -6.95 -8.33 -27.29
C ASN A 600 -6.34 -7.46 -26.19
N PHE A 601 -6.45 -6.13 -26.35
CA PHE A 601 -5.94 -5.15 -25.40
C PHE A 601 -6.53 -5.30 -23.99
N ILE A 602 -7.83 -5.59 -23.90
CA ILE A 602 -8.54 -5.74 -22.63
C ILE A 602 -7.95 -6.89 -21.82
N ASP A 603 -7.66 -8.01 -22.48
CA ASP A 603 -7.08 -9.19 -21.83
C ASP A 603 -5.66 -8.88 -21.29
N GLN A 604 -4.89 -8.01 -21.96
CA GLN A 604 -3.56 -7.62 -21.49
C GLN A 604 -3.63 -6.67 -20.28
N ILE A 605 -4.53 -5.69 -20.29
CA ILE A 605 -4.76 -4.80 -19.14
C ILE A 605 -5.29 -5.59 -17.94
N ALA A 606 -6.26 -6.50 -18.17
CA ALA A 606 -6.75 -7.42 -17.15
C ALA A 606 -5.60 -8.26 -16.58
N GLY A 607 -4.74 -8.83 -17.44
CA GLY A 607 -3.58 -9.60 -17.01
C GLY A 607 -2.59 -8.83 -16.13
N LEU A 608 -2.44 -7.50 -16.31
CA LEU A 608 -1.64 -6.64 -15.42
C LEU A 608 -2.37 -6.31 -14.11
N ALA A 609 -3.69 -6.10 -14.17
CA ALA A 609 -4.52 -5.81 -13.00
C ALA A 609 -4.62 -7.02 -12.08
N ASP A 610 -4.87 -8.21 -12.63
CA ASP A 610 -4.93 -9.49 -11.91
C ASP A 610 -3.63 -9.73 -11.13
N LYS A 611 -2.49 -9.38 -11.73
CA LYS A 611 -1.15 -9.51 -11.13
C LYS A 611 -0.79 -8.35 -10.19
N SER A 612 -1.75 -7.48 -9.87
CA SER A 612 -1.59 -6.32 -9.00
C SER A 612 -0.45 -5.38 -9.42
N LEU A 613 -0.16 -5.28 -10.73
CA LEU A 613 0.86 -4.38 -11.29
C LEU A 613 0.30 -3.02 -11.69
N ILE A 614 -1.02 -2.96 -11.90
CA ILE A 614 -1.78 -1.74 -12.05
C ILE A 614 -2.99 -1.80 -11.11
N GLN A 615 -3.41 -0.63 -10.63
CA GLN A 615 -4.60 -0.44 -9.81
C GLN A 615 -5.71 0.14 -10.68
N ARG A 616 -6.95 -0.24 -10.38
CA ARG A 616 -8.14 0.34 -11.00
C ARG A 616 -8.83 1.21 -9.97
N GLU A 617 -9.18 2.42 -10.38
CA GLU A 617 -10.05 3.33 -9.64
C GLU A 617 -11.27 3.68 -10.49
N ASP A 618 -12.46 3.55 -9.91
CA ASP A 618 -13.69 3.94 -10.58
C ASP A 618 -13.85 5.46 -10.56
N GLN A 619 -14.07 6.06 -11.73
CA GLN A 619 -14.31 7.48 -11.87
C GLN A 619 -15.81 7.80 -11.90
N LYS A 620 -16.16 9.06 -11.65
CA LYS A 620 -17.56 9.52 -11.64
C LYS A 620 -18.28 9.36 -12.98
N ASP A 621 -17.54 9.36 -14.09
CA ASP A 621 -18.07 9.17 -15.44
C ASP A 621 -18.30 7.69 -15.80
N GLY A 622 -17.93 6.76 -14.90
CA GLY A 622 -18.09 5.31 -15.08
C GLY A 622 -16.95 4.64 -15.83
N GLU A 623 -15.97 5.39 -16.35
CA GLU A 623 -14.78 4.84 -17.00
C GLU A 623 -13.67 4.58 -15.97
N PRO A 624 -13.05 3.38 -15.94
CA PRO A 624 -11.99 3.09 -14.99
C PRO A 624 -10.72 3.86 -15.34
N ARG A 625 -10.05 4.37 -14.31
CA ARG A 625 -8.69 4.91 -14.41
C ARG A 625 -7.69 3.91 -13.85
N PHE A 626 -6.61 3.70 -14.58
CA PHE A 626 -5.56 2.77 -14.21
C PHE A 626 -4.33 3.52 -13.70
N TYR A 627 -3.81 3.07 -12.56
CA TYR A 627 -2.64 3.65 -11.91
C TYR A 627 -1.54 2.62 -11.75
N MET A 628 -0.29 3.05 -11.92
CA MET A 628 0.87 2.30 -11.47
C MET A 628 1.35 2.92 -10.17
N LEU A 629 1.66 2.08 -9.18
CA LEU A 629 2.41 2.53 -8.02
C LEU A 629 3.72 3.17 -8.47
N GLU A 630 4.16 4.25 -7.82
CA GLU A 630 5.35 5.01 -8.21
C GLU A 630 6.60 4.10 -8.23
N THR A 631 6.67 3.14 -7.30
CA THR A 631 7.71 2.11 -7.30
C THR A 631 7.71 1.19 -8.54
N LEU A 632 6.54 0.77 -9.02
CA LEU A 632 6.40 -0.04 -10.23
C LEU A 632 6.63 0.78 -11.49
N LYS A 633 6.15 2.03 -11.49
CA LYS A 633 6.35 3.00 -12.56
C LYS A 633 7.84 3.31 -12.74
N ALA A 634 8.57 3.61 -11.67
CA ALA A 634 10.02 3.83 -11.71
C ALA A 634 10.77 2.61 -12.30
N PHE A 635 10.39 1.40 -11.89
CA PHE A 635 10.94 0.17 -12.46
C PHE A 635 10.59 0.02 -13.95
N GLY A 636 9.34 0.29 -14.34
CA GLY A 636 8.89 0.29 -15.72
C GLY A 636 9.64 1.30 -16.59
N GLN A 637 9.88 2.51 -16.08
CA GLN A 637 10.62 3.57 -16.77
C GLN A 637 12.08 3.19 -16.99
N GLU A 638 12.72 2.54 -16.01
CA GLU A 638 14.08 2.03 -16.15
C GLU A 638 14.16 0.95 -17.26
N ARG A 639 13.18 0.04 -17.28
CA ARG A 639 13.10 -1.01 -18.31
C ARG A 639 12.79 -0.43 -19.68
N LEU A 640 11.89 0.56 -19.77
CA LEU A 640 11.59 1.31 -20.99
C LEU A 640 12.82 2.05 -21.49
N ALA A 641 13.61 2.68 -20.59
CA ALA A 641 14.83 3.39 -20.96
C ALA A 641 15.89 2.49 -21.60
N LYS A 642 15.91 1.21 -21.28
CA LYS A 642 16.80 0.17 -21.84
C LYS A 642 16.24 -0.48 -23.12
N SER A 643 15.04 -0.13 -23.53
CA SER A 643 14.34 -0.71 -24.68
C SER A 643 14.45 0.16 -25.94
N LEU A 644 14.26 -0.45 -27.12
CA LEU A 644 14.24 0.27 -28.39
C LEU A 644 12.98 1.13 -28.58
N GLU A 645 11.93 0.87 -27.81
CA GLU A 645 10.60 1.51 -27.92
C GLU A 645 10.46 2.81 -27.12
N LYS A 646 11.48 3.21 -26.34
CA LYS A 646 11.45 4.42 -25.49
C LYS A 646 11.01 5.65 -26.30
N LYS A 647 11.69 5.90 -27.43
CA LYS A 647 11.49 7.11 -28.23
C LYS A 647 10.07 7.18 -28.79
N ASP A 648 9.60 6.08 -29.39
CA ASP A 648 8.28 6.01 -30.01
C ASP A 648 7.17 6.14 -28.96
N THR A 649 7.31 5.46 -27.82
CA THR A 649 6.32 5.51 -26.74
C THR A 649 6.23 6.90 -26.12
N SER A 650 7.38 7.52 -25.80
CA SER A 650 7.41 8.89 -25.27
C SER A 650 6.79 9.87 -26.27
N ARG A 651 7.10 9.74 -27.57
CA ARG A 651 6.54 10.62 -28.60
C ARG A 651 5.02 10.47 -28.71
N GLN A 652 4.51 9.24 -28.72
CA GLN A 652 3.06 8.98 -28.76
C GLN A 652 2.35 9.54 -27.53
N PHE A 653 2.93 9.38 -26.34
CA PHE A 653 2.40 9.97 -25.11
C PHE A 653 2.31 11.50 -25.22
N ILE A 654 3.40 12.16 -25.63
CA ILE A 654 3.44 13.62 -25.78
C ILE A 654 2.41 14.10 -26.82
N ASP A 655 2.39 13.50 -28.00
CA ASP A 655 1.48 13.89 -29.08
C ASP A 655 0.01 13.67 -28.68
N TYR A 656 -0.30 12.60 -27.94
CA TYR A 656 -1.63 12.36 -27.38
C TYR A 656 -2.03 13.42 -26.35
N MET A 657 -1.15 13.74 -25.40
CA MET A 657 -1.42 14.77 -24.38
C MET A 657 -1.60 16.15 -25.00
N VAL A 658 -0.76 16.52 -25.98
CA VAL A 658 -0.90 17.78 -26.75
C VAL A 658 -2.27 17.82 -27.43
N THR A 659 -2.63 16.75 -28.15
CA THR A 659 -3.92 16.67 -28.86
C THR A 659 -5.11 16.76 -27.90
N MET A 660 -5.00 16.14 -26.73
CA MET A 660 -6.03 16.18 -25.69
C MET A 660 -6.26 17.61 -25.17
N VAL A 661 -5.20 18.33 -24.78
CA VAL A 661 -5.35 19.69 -24.24
C VAL A 661 -5.78 20.69 -25.30
N GLU A 662 -5.30 20.56 -26.54
CA GLU A 662 -5.76 21.38 -27.67
C GLU A 662 -7.26 21.15 -27.96
N SER A 663 -7.70 19.89 -27.89
CA SER A 663 -9.12 19.54 -28.06
C SER A 663 -9.98 20.10 -26.93
N ALA A 664 -9.49 20.06 -25.69
CA ALA A 664 -10.19 20.58 -24.53
C ALA A 664 -10.30 22.11 -24.53
N GLN A 665 -9.30 22.81 -25.08
CA GLN A 665 -9.18 24.28 -25.01
C GLN A 665 -10.45 25.04 -25.41
N LYS A 666 -11.15 24.60 -26.47
CA LYS A 666 -12.39 25.23 -26.95
C LYS A 666 -13.59 25.00 -26.04
N HIS A 667 -13.60 23.89 -25.30
CA HIS A 667 -14.70 23.51 -24.44
C HIS A 667 -14.61 24.16 -23.04
N LEU A 668 -13.39 24.53 -22.62
CA LEU A 668 -13.15 25.36 -21.43
C LEU A 668 -13.72 26.78 -21.53
N THR A 669 -14.33 27.13 -22.67
CA THR A 669 -14.96 28.43 -22.91
C THR A 669 -16.40 28.31 -23.41
N GLY A 670 -17.04 27.15 -23.28
CA GLY A 670 -18.41 26.89 -23.73
C GLY A 670 -19.30 26.29 -22.63
N ALA A 671 -20.44 25.70 -23.03
CA ALA A 671 -21.43 25.18 -22.08
C ALA A 671 -20.97 23.97 -21.26
N ASN A 672 -20.00 23.20 -21.77
CA ASN A 672 -19.51 21.96 -21.13
C ASN A 672 -18.26 22.20 -20.26
N GLN A 673 -18.06 23.42 -19.76
CA GLN A 673 -16.89 23.80 -18.97
C GLN A 673 -16.63 22.88 -17.78
N ALA A 674 -17.66 22.65 -16.93
CA ALA A 674 -17.56 21.81 -15.74
C ALA A 674 -17.02 20.40 -16.09
N MET A 675 -17.67 19.75 -17.05
CA MET A 675 -17.31 18.40 -17.51
C MET A 675 -15.87 18.32 -18.02
N TRP A 676 -15.40 19.33 -18.77
CA TRP A 676 -14.03 19.32 -19.28
C TRP A 676 -12.99 19.66 -18.23
N LEU A 677 -13.32 20.48 -17.22
CA LEU A 677 -12.45 20.70 -16.07
C LEU A 677 -12.29 19.40 -15.26
N GLU A 678 -13.40 18.72 -14.97
CA GLU A 678 -13.37 17.41 -14.30
C GLU A 678 -12.58 16.37 -15.10
N LYS A 679 -12.68 16.39 -16.43
CA LYS A 679 -11.89 15.49 -17.30
C LYS A 679 -10.39 15.81 -17.32
N LEU A 680 -10.00 17.08 -17.20
CA LEU A 680 -8.59 17.49 -17.23
C LEU A 680 -7.90 17.36 -15.87
N GLU A 681 -8.65 17.34 -14.78
CA GLU A 681 -8.13 17.33 -13.42
C GLU A 681 -7.25 16.10 -13.12
N PRO A 682 -7.66 14.86 -13.45
CA PRO A 682 -6.80 13.68 -13.32
C PRO A 682 -5.56 13.69 -14.22
N GLU A 683 -5.52 14.55 -15.25
CA GLU A 683 -4.43 14.62 -16.22
C GLU A 683 -3.33 15.60 -15.84
N LEU A 684 -3.49 16.36 -14.75
CA LEU A 684 -2.54 17.40 -14.34
C LEU A 684 -1.10 16.88 -14.23
N ASP A 685 -0.88 15.71 -13.62
CA ASP A 685 0.47 15.15 -13.46
C ASP A 685 1.03 14.61 -14.79
N ASN A 686 0.18 14.15 -15.70
CA ASN A 686 0.60 13.83 -17.07
C ASN A 686 1.03 15.10 -17.83
N ILE A 687 0.32 16.22 -17.65
CA ILE A 687 0.69 17.51 -18.23
C ILE A 687 2.00 18.05 -17.65
N ARG A 688 2.21 17.97 -16.33
CA ARG A 688 3.48 18.30 -15.69
C ARG A 688 4.63 17.46 -16.24
N ALA A 689 4.40 16.16 -16.45
CA ALA A 689 5.40 15.26 -17.04
C ALA A 689 5.79 15.69 -18.47
N VAL A 690 4.82 16.07 -19.31
CA VAL A 690 5.09 16.57 -20.67
C VAL A 690 5.88 17.89 -20.64
N LEU A 691 5.54 18.81 -19.74
CA LEU A 691 6.25 20.09 -19.61
C LEU A 691 7.68 19.91 -19.09
N ALA A 692 7.88 19.01 -18.12
CA ALA A 692 9.21 18.66 -17.61
C ALA A 692 10.06 17.99 -18.71
N TRP A 693 9.47 17.09 -19.50
CA TRP A 693 10.14 16.48 -20.63
C TRP A 693 10.56 17.51 -21.68
N ALA A 694 9.67 18.46 -22.00
CA ALA A 694 9.95 19.54 -22.95
C ALA A 694 11.08 20.45 -22.46
N GLU A 695 11.17 20.71 -21.15
CA GLU A 695 12.27 21.42 -20.52
C GLU A 695 13.60 20.66 -20.66
N GLU A 696 13.63 19.38 -20.29
CA GLU A 696 14.83 18.54 -20.32
C GLU A 696 15.40 18.35 -21.75
N HIS A 697 14.54 18.30 -22.76
CA HIS A 697 14.92 18.02 -24.15
C HIS A 697 15.01 19.28 -25.02
N GLU A 698 14.91 20.47 -24.43
CA GLU A 698 14.87 21.76 -25.13
C GLU A 698 13.74 21.87 -26.20
N GLU A 699 12.66 21.09 -26.07
CA GLU A 699 11.47 21.13 -26.94
C GLU A 699 10.46 22.21 -26.51
N ALA A 700 10.93 23.44 -26.37
CA ALA A 700 10.13 24.53 -25.81
C ALA A 700 8.86 24.86 -26.64
N GLU A 701 8.86 24.63 -27.95
CA GLU A 701 7.64 24.82 -28.76
C GLU A 701 6.51 23.87 -28.34
N THR A 702 6.83 22.60 -28.10
CA THR A 702 5.88 21.58 -27.63
C THR A 702 5.36 21.96 -26.24
N GLY A 703 6.25 22.34 -25.33
CA GLY A 703 5.87 22.81 -23.99
C GLY A 703 4.97 24.05 -24.02
N LEU A 704 5.25 25.02 -24.91
CA LEU A 704 4.38 26.18 -25.11
C LEU A 704 2.99 25.80 -25.65
N LYS A 705 2.87 24.85 -26.58
CA LYS A 705 1.55 24.40 -27.09
C LYS A 705 0.69 23.85 -25.97
N VAL A 706 1.28 23.03 -25.09
CA VAL A 706 0.61 22.47 -23.92
C VAL A 706 0.21 23.58 -22.95
N ALA A 707 1.15 24.44 -22.55
CA ALA A 707 0.89 25.50 -21.58
C ALA A 707 -0.17 26.51 -22.08
N ILE A 708 -0.14 26.88 -23.36
CA ILE A 708 -1.14 27.77 -24.01
C ILE A 708 -2.52 27.13 -24.11
N SER A 709 -2.60 25.80 -24.16
CA SER A 709 -3.88 25.08 -24.21
C SER A 709 -4.45 24.86 -22.82
N PHE A 710 -3.58 24.63 -21.83
CA PHE A 710 -3.95 24.24 -20.47
C PHE A 710 -4.15 25.41 -19.49
N TRP A 711 -3.69 26.63 -19.81
CA TRP A 711 -3.70 27.75 -18.83
C TRP A 711 -5.04 28.10 -18.19
N ARG A 712 -6.17 27.86 -18.88
CA ARG A 712 -7.50 28.10 -18.31
C ARG A 712 -7.80 27.14 -17.16
N PHE A 713 -7.34 25.90 -17.24
CA PHE A 713 -7.43 24.95 -16.13
C PHE A 713 -6.70 25.50 -14.91
N TRP A 714 -5.43 25.91 -15.07
CA TRP A 714 -4.67 26.52 -13.97
C TRP A 714 -5.37 27.77 -13.43
N ASN A 715 -6.00 28.60 -14.27
CA ASN A 715 -6.72 29.77 -13.80
C ASN A 715 -8.00 29.42 -13.02
N TYR A 716 -8.76 28.42 -13.45
CA TYR A 716 -10.06 28.09 -12.86
C TYR A 716 -9.92 27.23 -11.60
N ARG A 717 -8.82 26.50 -11.46
CA ARG A 717 -8.43 25.73 -10.25
C ARG A 717 -7.50 26.50 -9.30
N SER A 718 -7.37 27.81 -9.50
CA SER A 718 -6.55 28.69 -8.65
C SER A 718 -5.06 28.33 -8.57
N MET A 719 -4.53 27.70 -9.62
CA MET A 719 -3.13 27.29 -9.80
C MET A 719 -2.34 28.25 -10.71
N MET A 720 -2.69 29.55 -10.72
CA MET A 720 -2.09 30.54 -11.64
C MET A 720 -0.56 30.63 -11.53
N ARG A 721 -0.01 30.46 -10.31
CA ARG A 721 1.44 30.52 -10.07
C ARG A 721 2.18 29.39 -10.77
N GLU A 722 1.63 28.18 -10.72
CA GLU A 722 2.21 27.03 -11.42
C GLU A 722 2.18 27.27 -12.93
N GLY A 723 1.02 27.69 -13.46
CA GLY A 723 0.88 27.98 -14.88
C GLY A 723 1.84 29.07 -15.37
N SER A 724 2.03 30.12 -14.56
CA SER A 724 2.97 31.20 -14.88
C SER A 724 4.42 30.69 -14.88
N SER A 725 4.79 29.88 -13.88
CA SER A 725 6.13 29.30 -13.77
C SER A 725 6.47 28.42 -14.98
N TRP A 726 5.55 27.53 -15.40
CA TRP A 726 5.77 26.71 -16.60
C TRP A 726 5.89 27.55 -17.86
N MET A 727 5.03 28.55 -18.03
CA MET A 727 5.07 29.44 -19.20
C MET A 727 6.40 30.21 -19.28
N ASP A 728 6.87 30.76 -18.16
CA ASP A 728 8.10 31.54 -18.11
C ASP A 728 9.34 30.67 -18.33
N ARG A 729 9.37 29.43 -17.80
CA ARG A 729 10.43 28.46 -18.12
C ARG A 729 10.48 28.14 -19.61
N MET A 730 9.34 27.82 -20.22
CA MET A 730 9.28 27.55 -21.66
C MET A 730 9.69 28.77 -22.50
N LEU A 731 9.25 29.98 -22.14
CA LEU A 731 9.65 31.23 -22.79
C LEU A 731 11.15 31.53 -22.66
N SER A 732 11.79 31.10 -21.56
CA SER A 732 13.23 31.27 -21.34
C SER A 732 14.07 30.38 -22.27
N ILE A 733 13.62 29.14 -22.50
CA ILE A 733 14.27 28.18 -23.42
C ILE A 733 14.01 28.57 -24.88
N TYR A 734 12.78 29.02 -25.18
CA TYR A 734 12.35 29.47 -26.50
C TYR A 734 12.97 30.85 -26.84
N ARG A 735 14.27 30.88 -27.19
CA ARG A 735 15.11 32.09 -27.35
C ARG A 735 14.42 33.31 -27.97
N ALA A 736 14.76 34.50 -27.45
CA ALA A 736 14.16 35.79 -27.82
C ALA A 736 14.20 36.18 -29.31
N ASN A 737 15.14 35.62 -30.09
CA ASN A 737 15.25 35.90 -31.53
C ASN A 737 14.19 35.18 -32.38
N ASN A 738 13.47 34.20 -31.82
CA ASN A 738 12.39 33.51 -32.51
C ASN A 738 11.09 34.31 -32.42
N LYS A 739 10.96 35.31 -33.31
CA LYS A 739 9.70 36.04 -33.51
C LYS A 739 8.65 35.12 -34.12
N SER A 740 7.85 34.49 -33.28
CA SER A 740 6.81 33.54 -33.69
C SER A 740 5.48 33.81 -33.00
N LEU A 741 4.39 33.38 -33.64
CA LEU A 741 3.03 33.56 -33.13
C LEU A 741 2.81 32.84 -31.79
N ILE A 742 3.45 31.69 -31.59
CA ILE A 742 3.35 30.93 -30.34
C ILE A 742 3.99 31.68 -29.16
N ARG A 743 5.13 32.36 -29.40
CA ARG A 743 5.78 33.21 -28.38
C ARG A 743 4.92 34.43 -28.05
N CYS A 744 4.34 35.08 -29.06
CA CYS A 744 3.41 36.20 -28.85
C CYS A 744 2.21 35.78 -27.98
N ARG A 745 1.58 34.64 -28.29
CA ARG A 745 0.49 34.05 -27.50
C ARG A 745 0.90 33.72 -26.07
N ALA A 746 2.06 33.09 -25.91
CA ALA A 746 2.60 32.74 -24.60
C ALA A 746 2.83 33.97 -23.72
N LEU A 747 3.35 35.07 -24.29
CA LEU A 747 3.50 36.35 -23.58
C LEU A 747 2.15 36.94 -23.16
N ASN A 748 1.15 36.92 -24.06
CA ASN A 748 -0.22 37.34 -23.76
C ASN A 748 -0.86 36.51 -22.63
N ILE A 749 -0.61 35.20 -22.55
CA ILE A 749 -1.17 34.34 -21.51
C ILE A 749 -0.37 34.47 -20.20
N SER A 750 0.96 34.47 -20.27
CA SER A 750 1.83 34.66 -19.10
C SER A 750 1.53 36.00 -18.40
N GLY A 751 1.40 37.09 -19.17
CA GLY A 751 0.98 38.38 -18.62
C GLY A 751 -0.40 38.30 -17.96
N THR A 752 -1.34 37.54 -18.52
CA THR A 752 -2.70 37.36 -17.95
C THR A 752 -2.63 36.64 -16.59
N LEU A 753 -1.81 35.60 -16.46
CA LEU A 753 -1.59 34.90 -15.20
C LEU A 753 -0.93 35.82 -14.16
N ASN A 754 -0.01 36.69 -14.58
CA ASN A 754 0.60 37.70 -13.73
C ASN A 754 -0.40 38.74 -13.19
N VAL A 755 -1.43 39.10 -13.96
CA VAL A 755 -2.50 39.96 -13.42
C VAL A 755 -3.22 39.27 -12.26
N TYR A 756 -3.52 37.97 -12.39
CA TYR A 756 -4.20 37.22 -11.32
C TYR A 756 -3.34 36.98 -10.08
N THR A 757 -2.02 36.86 -10.23
CA THR A 757 -1.09 36.76 -9.09
C THR A 757 -0.70 38.13 -8.51
N GLY A 758 -1.09 39.22 -9.17
CA GLY A 758 -0.91 40.60 -8.72
C GLY A 758 0.36 41.29 -9.19
N ASP A 759 1.16 40.68 -10.08
CA ASP A 759 2.35 41.29 -10.68
C ASP A 759 1.98 42.10 -11.94
N LEU A 760 1.40 43.27 -11.71
CA LEU A 760 0.92 44.14 -12.79
C LEU A 760 2.05 44.73 -13.64
N THR A 761 3.24 44.93 -13.07
CA THR A 761 4.40 45.48 -13.80
C THR A 761 4.91 44.47 -14.81
N GLU A 762 5.09 43.23 -14.39
CA GLU A 762 5.51 42.16 -15.30
C GLU A 762 4.41 41.86 -16.33
N ALA A 763 3.13 41.90 -15.92
CA ALA A 763 2.01 41.78 -16.86
C ALA A 763 2.04 42.85 -17.96
N ALA A 764 2.19 44.13 -17.59
CA ALA A 764 2.30 45.24 -18.55
C ALA A 764 3.47 45.04 -19.53
N THR A 765 4.63 44.63 -19.00
CA THR A 765 5.85 44.38 -19.79
C THR A 765 5.61 43.27 -20.81
N LYS A 766 5.06 42.13 -20.37
CA LYS A 766 4.74 40.99 -21.25
C LYS A 766 3.70 41.36 -22.31
N PHE A 767 2.67 42.14 -21.98
CA PHE A 767 1.67 42.59 -22.96
C PHE A 767 2.22 43.60 -23.97
N ALA A 768 3.09 44.53 -23.56
CA ALA A 768 3.75 45.46 -24.47
C ALA A 768 4.66 44.73 -25.47
N LEU A 769 5.42 43.73 -24.99
CA LEU A 769 6.21 42.85 -25.85
C LEU A 769 5.32 42.05 -26.81
N ALA A 770 4.20 41.50 -26.33
CA ALA A 770 3.25 40.78 -27.17
C ALA A 770 2.63 41.69 -28.25
N LEU A 771 2.29 42.94 -27.91
CA LEU A 771 1.77 43.93 -28.85
C LEU A 771 2.78 44.23 -29.95
N SER A 772 4.01 44.57 -29.58
CA SER A 772 5.09 44.85 -30.53
C SER A 772 5.32 43.66 -31.47
N MET A 773 5.34 42.43 -30.93
CA MET A 773 5.48 41.22 -31.74
C MET A 773 4.28 41.00 -32.68
N ALA A 774 3.05 41.22 -32.21
CA ALA A 774 1.85 41.04 -33.02
C ALA A 774 1.81 42.02 -34.20
N GLU A 775 2.28 43.26 -34.00
CA GLU A 775 2.39 44.27 -35.04
C GLU A 775 3.46 43.91 -36.07
N GLU A 776 4.64 43.45 -35.63
CA GLU A 776 5.69 42.98 -36.54
C GLU A 776 5.24 41.74 -37.36
N LEU A 777 4.47 40.83 -36.75
CA LEU A 777 3.93 39.64 -37.40
C LEU A 777 2.68 39.92 -38.24
N ASN A 778 2.13 41.13 -38.19
CA ASN A 778 0.84 41.50 -38.77
C ASN A 778 -0.34 40.60 -38.31
N ASP A 779 -0.27 40.03 -37.10
CA ASP A 779 -1.34 39.20 -36.55
C ASP A 779 -2.39 40.06 -35.84
N LYS A 780 -3.52 40.29 -36.51
CA LYS A 780 -4.61 41.10 -35.98
C LYS A 780 -5.17 40.55 -34.66
N LYS A 781 -5.26 39.23 -34.51
CA LYS A 781 -5.89 38.60 -33.35
C LYS A 781 -5.06 38.81 -32.09
N GLU A 782 -3.75 38.56 -32.17
CA GLU A 782 -2.86 38.76 -31.03
C GLU A 782 -2.65 40.24 -30.71
N ARG A 783 -2.70 41.13 -31.72
CA ARG A 783 -2.73 42.59 -31.50
C ARG A 783 -3.96 43.01 -30.71
N GLY A 784 -5.14 42.53 -31.11
CA GLY A 784 -6.39 42.76 -30.38
C GLY A 784 -6.35 42.22 -28.96
N ASN A 785 -5.80 41.01 -28.75
CA ASN A 785 -5.61 40.42 -27.42
C ASN A 785 -4.66 41.24 -26.53
N ALA A 786 -3.52 41.68 -27.07
CA ALA A 786 -2.53 42.46 -26.34
C ALA A 786 -3.08 43.84 -25.93
N LEU A 787 -3.79 44.54 -26.82
CA LEU A 787 -4.45 45.81 -26.51
C LEU A 787 -5.59 45.64 -25.48
N THR A 788 -6.35 44.55 -25.58
CA THR A 788 -7.36 44.19 -24.57
C THR A 788 -6.70 43.97 -23.20
N ASN A 789 -5.55 43.31 -23.16
CA ASN A 789 -4.82 43.05 -21.92
C ASN A 789 -4.14 44.31 -21.34
N LEU A 790 -3.54 45.15 -22.19
CA LEU A 790 -2.96 46.43 -21.77
C LEU A 790 -4.03 47.37 -21.22
N SER A 791 -5.19 47.48 -21.87
CA SER A 791 -6.30 48.27 -21.33
C SER A 791 -6.79 47.75 -19.98
N TRP A 792 -6.74 46.44 -19.73
CA TRP A 792 -7.06 45.90 -18.40
C TRP A 792 -6.07 46.38 -17.34
N VAL A 793 -4.76 46.33 -17.63
CA VAL A 793 -3.72 46.79 -16.70
C VAL A 793 -3.78 48.31 -16.50
N LEU A 794 -3.99 49.08 -17.57
CA LEU A 794 -4.26 50.51 -17.53
C LEU A 794 -5.62 50.87 -16.91
N GLY A 795 -6.45 49.89 -16.53
CA GLY A 795 -7.60 50.14 -15.67
C GLY A 795 -7.20 50.20 -14.19
N PHE A 796 -6.09 49.55 -13.82
CA PHE A 796 -5.54 49.60 -12.47
C PHE A 796 -4.66 50.83 -12.26
N TYR A 797 -3.96 51.30 -13.28
CA TYR A 797 -3.38 52.65 -13.26
C TYR A 797 -4.46 53.61 -13.73
N PRO A 798 -4.80 54.71 -13.04
CA PRO A 798 -5.91 55.58 -13.43
C PRO A 798 -5.58 56.49 -14.64
N GLU A 799 -5.00 55.90 -15.69
CA GLU A 799 -4.70 56.46 -17.02
C GLU A 799 -5.91 56.26 -17.95
N ILE A 800 -7.03 56.89 -17.58
CA ILE A 800 -8.35 56.69 -18.19
C ILE A 800 -8.35 56.88 -19.72
N ASP A 801 -7.62 57.88 -20.21
CA ASP A 801 -7.62 58.21 -21.64
C ASP A 801 -6.89 57.14 -22.47
N GLN A 802 -5.71 56.70 -22.04
CA GLN A 802 -4.96 55.63 -22.70
C GLN A 802 -5.72 54.30 -22.65
N CYS A 803 -6.36 54.01 -21.52
CA CYS A 803 -7.18 52.81 -21.39
C CYS A 803 -8.35 52.82 -22.39
N ARG A 804 -9.07 53.94 -22.53
CA ARG A 804 -10.16 54.09 -23.51
C ARG A 804 -9.66 53.94 -24.95
N GLU A 805 -8.51 54.52 -25.27
CA GLU A 805 -7.90 54.44 -26.59
C GLU A 805 -7.58 52.98 -26.97
N TYR A 806 -6.84 52.26 -26.13
CA TYR A 806 -6.46 50.87 -26.40
C TYR A 806 -7.67 49.94 -26.42
N ALA A 807 -8.64 50.13 -25.51
CA ALA A 807 -9.88 49.37 -25.53
C ALA A 807 -10.72 49.66 -26.79
N GLY A 808 -10.74 50.91 -27.27
CA GLY A 808 -11.42 51.29 -28.51
C GLY A 808 -10.83 50.59 -29.73
N ILE A 809 -9.51 50.64 -29.90
CA ILE A 809 -8.80 49.96 -31.00
C ILE A 809 -9.02 48.44 -30.91
N ALA A 810 -8.93 47.86 -29.71
CA ALA A 810 -9.19 46.43 -29.52
C ALA A 810 -10.63 46.05 -29.90
N LEU A 811 -11.63 46.90 -29.59
CA LEU A 811 -13.03 46.64 -29.93
C LEU A 811 -13.23 46.60 -31.45
N GLU A 812 -12.61 47.53 -32.18
CA GLU A 812 -12.66 47.56 -33.65
C GLU A 812 -12.07 46.27 -34.24
N ILE A 813 -10.89 45.86 -33.77
CA ILE A 813 -10.24 44.61 -34.19
C ILE A 813 -11.14 43.39 -33.91
N HIS A 814 -11.69 43.26 -32.70
CA HIS A 814 -12.56 42.13 -32.36
C HIS A 814 -13.90 42.15 -33.11
N ASN A 815 -14.38 43.33 -33.51
CA ASN A 815 -15.53 43.45 -34.41
C ASN A 815 -15.21 42.94 -35.82
N GLU A 816 -14.07 43.34 -36.39
CA GLU A 816 -13.62 42.84 -37.69
C GLU A 816 -13.45 41.31 -37.68
N LEU A 817 -12.88 40.76 -36.60
CA LEU A 817 -12.62 39.33 -36.44
C LEU A 817 -13.86 38.51 -36.03
N GLN A 818 -14.98 39.17 -35.71
CA GLN A 818 -16.16 38.54 -35.10
C GLN A 818 -15.82 37.74 -33.83
N ASP A 819 -14.83 38.19 -33.05
CA ASP A 819 -14.41 37.54 -31.81
C ASP A 819 -15.29 38.00 -30.64
N ILE A 820 -16.36 37.24 -30.38
CA ILE A 820 -17.31 37.52 -29.29
C ILE A 820 -16.60 37.58 -27.93
N ARG A 821 -15.64 36.67 -27.67
CA ARG A 821 -14.92 36.62 -26.40
C ARG A 821 -14.01 37.84 -26.23
N GLY A 822 -13.36 38.26 -27.31
CA GLY A 822 -12.60 39.51 -27.36
C GLY A 822 -13.47 40.71 -26.98
N LYS A 823 -14.67 40.83 -27.57
CA LYS A 823 -15.63 41.90 -27.28
C LYS A 823 -16.07 41.93 -25.81
N VAL A 824 -16.41 40.77 -25.23
CA VAL A 824 -16.75 40.63 -23.79
C VAL A 824 -15.66 41.24 -22.91
N ARG A 825 -14.39 40.87 -23.17
CA ARG A 825 -13.24 41.37 -22.40
C ARG A 825 -13.04 42.88 -22.58
N VAL A 826 -13.25 43.41 -23.77
CA VAL A 826 -13.14 44.85 -24.01
C VAL A 826 -14.26 45.63 -23.32
N TYR A 827 -15.52 45.18 -23.37
CA TYR A 827 -16.62 45.82 -22.64
C TYR A 827 -16.43 45.74 -21.11
N ASN A 828 -15.81 44.66 -20.63
CA ASN A 828 -15.36 44.54 -19.25
C ASN A 828 -14.36 45.63 -18.85
N ASN A 829 -13.43 45.99 -19.73
CA ASN A 829 -12.45 47.04 -19.43
C ASN A 829 -13.08 48.44 -19.54
N LEU A 830 -13.84 48.70 -20.61
CA LEU A 830 -14.52 49.98 -20.83
C LEU A 830 -15.50 50.30 -19.68
N SER A 831 -16.25 49.32 -19.19
CA SER A 831 -17.18 49.54 -18.07
C SER A 831 -16.46 49.92 -16.77
N ALA A 832 -15.31 49.31 -16.45
CA ALA A 832 -14.48 49.68 -15.30
C ALA A 832 -13.94 51.11 -15.42
N VAL A 833 -13.50 51.51 -16.62
CA VAL A 833 -12.98 52.86 -16.85
C VAL A 833 -14.08 53.91 -16.70
N GLU A 834 -15.27 53.65 -17.26
CA GLU A 834 -16.40 54.55 -17.09
C GLU A 834 -16.88 54.60 -15.63
N GLN A 835 -16.70 53.51 -14.87
CA GLN A 835 -17.00 53.49 -13.44
C GLN A 835 -16.07 54.43 -12.68
N LEU A 836 -14.76 54.33 -12.95
CA LEU A 836 -13.75 55.22 -12.37
C LEU A 836 -14.02 56.69 -12.71
N ALA A 837 -14.46 56.96 -13.94
CA ALA A 837 -14.86 58.29 -14.38
C ALA A 837 -16.19 58.79 -13.75
N GLY A 838 -16.85 57.99 -12.90
CA GLY A 838 -18.10 58.33 -12.21
C GLY A 838 -19.37 58.13 -13.05
N ASN A 839 -19.27 57.64 -14.29
CA ASN A 839 -20.38 57.50 -15.23
C ASN A 839 -21.17 56.19 -15.01
N ILE A 840 -21.76 56.01 -13.82
CA ILE A 840 -22.37 54.74 -13.38
C ILE A 840 -23.43 54.18 -14.36
N GLN A 841 -24.26 55.05 -14.94
CA GLN A 841 -25.28 54.61 -15.88
C GLN A 841 -24.67 54.05 -17.19
N LYS A 842 -23.65 54.74 -17.73
CA LYS A 842 -22.90 54.29 -18.90
C LYS A 842 -22.16 52.98 -18.61
N THR A 843 -21.62 52.84 -17.40
CA THR A 843 -21.01 51.59 -16.92
C THR A 843 -21.98 50.42 -16.97
N LEU A 844 -23.21 50.60 -16.47
CA LEU A 844 -24.25 49.57 -16.49
C LEU A 844 -24.64 49.18 -17.92
N GLU A 845 -24.79 50.15 -18.82
CA GLU A 845 -25.13 49.92 -20.22
C GLU A 845 -24.03 49.16 -20.98
N ILE A 846 -22.76 49.54 -20.77
CA ILE A 846 -21.62 48.87 -21.39
C ILE A 846 -21.45 47.46 -20.84
N ASN A 847 -21.53 47.27 -19.52
CA ASN A 847 -21.35 45.95 -18.93
C ASN A 847 -22.53 45.01 -19.25
N GLN A 848 -23.74 45.54 -19.46
CA GLN A 848 -24.87 44.74 -19.93
C GLN A 848 -24.57 44.06 -21.27
N ARG A 849 -23.88 44.73 -22.21
CA ARG A 849 -23.44 44.10 -23.47
C ARG A 849 -22.50 42.92 -23.22
N SER A 850 -21.64 43.02 -22.21
CA SER A 850 -20.73 41.93 -21.81
C SER A 850 -21.50 40.73 -21.25
N VAL A 851 -22.53 40.99 -20.44
CA VAL A 851 -23.44 39.96 -19.90
C VAL A 851 -24.19 39.25 -21.02
N ASP A 852 -24.76 40.00 -21.96
CA ASP A 852 -25.56 39.46 -23.06
C ASP A 852 -24.71 38.59 -23.99
N LEU A 853 -23.52 39.06 -24.38
CA LEU A 853 -22.59 38.30 -25.22
C LEU A 853 -22.04 37.05 -24.50
N SER A 854 -21.77 37.14 -23.20
CA SER A 854 -21.32 35.97 -22.41
C SER A 854 -22.41 34.90 -22.33
N ARG A 855 -23.68 35.32 -22.25
CA ARG A 855 -24.83 34.41 -22.30
C ARG A 855 -24.98 33.78 -23.68
N GLU A 856 -24.85 34.57 -24.75
CA GLU A 856 -24.94 34.09 -26.14
C GLU A 856 -23.88 33.02 -26.45
N MET A 857 -22.63 33.21 -26.00
CA MET A 857 -21.55 32.25 -26.25
C MET A 857 -21.60 31.00 -25.36
N GLY A 858 -22.51 30.94 -24.38
CA GLY A 858 -22.66 29.81 -23.46
C GLY A 858 -21.49 29.63 -22.48
N ASP A 859 -20.66 30.66 -22.28
CA ASP A 859 -19.54 30.61 -21.34
C ASP A 859 -20.04 30.93 -19.93
N GLN A 860 -20.26 29.89 -19.14
CA GLN A 860 -20.84 29.99 -17.79
C GLN A 860 -19.99 30.83 -16.85
N ARG A 861 -18.66 30.67 -16.88
CA ARG A 861 -17.74 31.46 -16.05
C ARG A 861 -17.76 32.94 -16.42
N SER A 862 -17.64 33.25 -17.72
CA SER A 862 -17.69 34.64 -18.18
C SER A 862 -19.04 35.28 -17.88
N TYR A 863 -20.15 34.54 -18.02
CA TYR A 863 -21.49 35.00 -17.66
C TYR A 863 -21.60 35.30 -16.16
N ALA A 864 -21.15 34.40 -15.29
CA ALA A 864 -21.18 34.63 -13.84
C ALA A 864 -20.33 35.83 -13.42
N TYR A 865 -19.11 35.95 -13.96
CA TYR A 865 -18.21 37.06 -13.65
C TYR A 865 -18.77 38.41 -14.12
N THR A 866 -19.24 38.50 -15.37
CA THR A 866 -19.82 39.74 -15.92
C THR A 866 -21.12 40.13 -15.22
N SER A 867 -21.92 39.14 -14.81
CA SER A 867 -23.14 39.34 -14.03
C SER A 867 -22.83 39.81 -12.61
N ALA A 868 -21.84 39.23 -11.92
CA ALA A 868 -21.38 39.71 -10.62
C ALA A 868 -20.89 41.17 -10.71
N ARG A 869 -20.20 41.55 -11.79
CA ARG A 869 -19.83 42.96 -12.04
C ARG A 869 -21.05 43.85 -12.28
N GLN A 870 -22.06 43.37 -13.02
CA GLN A 870 -23.32 44.10 -13.21
C GLN A 870 -24.01 44.37 -11.87
N ALA A 871 -24.06 43.37 -11.00
CA ALA A 871 -24.58 43.52 -9.64
C ALA A 871 -23.75 44.54 -8.85
N TRP A 872 -22.42 44.48 -8.93
CA TRP A 872 -21.54 45.42 -8.25
C TRP A 872 -21.78 46.87 -8.67
N TYR A 873 -21.92 47.12 -9.97
CA TYR A 873 -22.26 48.45 -10.49
C TYR A 873 -23.69 48.86 -10.09
N GLY A 874 -24.62 47.91 -10.08
CA GLY A 874 -26.01 48.11 -9.67
C GLY A 874 -26.16 48.55 -8.22
N ILE A 875 -25.29 48.09 -7.31
CA ILE A 875 -25.24 48.52 -5.91
C ILE A 875 -25.04 50.04 -5.81
N TYR A 876 -24.13 50.61 -6.62
CA TYR A 876 -23.90 52.07 -6.62
C TYR A 876 -25.08 52.85 -7.22
N ALA A 877 -25.88 52.22 -8.08
CA ALA A 877 -27.14 52.76 -8.59
C ALA A 877 -28.36 52.48 -7.67
N GLY A 878 -28.16 51.85 -6.51
CA GLY A 878 -29.22 51.51 -5.55
C GLY A 878 -30.08 50.30 -5.93
N LYS A 879 -29.66 49.50 -6.91
CA LYS A 879 -30.38 48.30 -7.41
C LYS A 879 -30.10 47.06 -6.55
N PHE A 880 -30.32 47.15 -5.24
CA PHE A 880 -29.87 46.13 -4.28
C PHE A 880 -30.56 44.76 -4.42
N ASP A 881 -31.86 44.75 -4.73
CA ASP A 881 -32.63 43.50 -4.89
C ASP A 881 -32.26 42.76 -6.19
N GLU A 882 -32.08 43.51 -7.27
CA GLU A 882 -31.58 42.99 -8.55
C GLU A 882 -30.17 42.42 -8.37
N ALA A 883 -29.28 43.17 -7.70
CA ALA A 883 -27.94 42.71 -7.38
C ALA A 883 -27.94 41.39 -6.58
N THR A 884 -28.85 41.23 -5.61
CA THR A 884 -28.97 39.99 -4.83
C THR A 884 -29.26 38.79 -5.73
N LYS A 885 -30.28 38.90 -6.59
CA LYS A 885 -30.69 37.80 -7.49
C LYS A 885 -29.57 37.41 -8.45
N ILE A 886 -28.88 38.41 -9.01
CA ILE A 886 -27.76 38.19 -9.92
C ILE A 886 -26.60 37.48 -9.21
N LEU A 887 -26.27 37.89 -7.98
CA LEU A 887 -25.18 37.28 -7.20
C LEU A 887 -25.50 35.85 -6.77
N ASP A 888 -26.77 35.55 -6.44
CA ASP A 888 -27.21 34.19 -6.12
C ASP A 888 -26.97 33.24 -7.30
N GLN A 889 -27.40 33.65 -8.50
CA GLN A 889 -27.18 32.87 -9.72
C GLN A 889 -25.68 32.71 -10.03
N ALA A 890 -24.87 33.76 -9.85
CA ALA A 890 -23.42 33.69 -10.07
C ALA A 890 -22.75 32.70 -9.10
N ILE A 891 -23.14 32.70 -7.81
CA ILE A 891 -22.61 31.79 -6.79
C ILE A 891 -22.97 30.33 -7.10
N GLU A 892 -24.20 30.06 -7.54
CA GLU A 892 -24.63 28.71 -7.95
C GLU A 892 -23.78 28.18 -9.11
N LEU A 893 -23.57 29.01 -10.15
CA LEU A 893 -22.72 28.65 -11.29
C LEU A 893 -21.27 28.38 -10.86
N MET A 894 -20.70 29.21 -9.98
CA MET A 894 -19.29 29.04 -9.56
C MET A 894 -19.10 27.85 -8.63
N THR A 895 -20.13 27.47 -7.88
CA THR A 895 -20.13 26.23 -7.09
C THR A 895 -20.05 25.02 -8.02
N ALA A 896 -20.79 25.02 -9.13
CA ALA A 896 -20.75 23.94 -10.11
C ALA A 896 -19.41 23.85 -10.87
N LEU A 897 -18.72 24.97 -11.07
CA LEU A 897 -17.41 24.99 -11.74
C LEU A 897 -16.22 24.73 -10.80
N TYR A 898 -16.42 24.78 -9.48
CA TYR A 898 -15.34 24.84 -8.49
C TYR A 898 -14.31 25.94 -8.84
N ASP A 899 -14.82 27.16 -9.14
CA ASP A 899 -14.00 28.34 -9.40
C ASP A 899 -13.96 29.25 -8.18
N ASP A 900 -12.90 29.11 -7.39
CA ASP A 900 -12.72 29.82 -6.13
C ASP A 900 -12.59 31.34 -6.33
N HIS A 901 -11.99 31.77 -7.44
CA HIS A 901 -11.67 33.18 -7.68
C HIS A 901 -12.93 34.01 -7.91
N VAL A 902 -13.79 33.53 -8.81
CA VAL A 902 -15.06 34.21 -9.11
C VAL A 902 -16.05 34.00 -7.96
N MET A 903 -15.99 32.87 -7.25
CA MET A 903 -16.77 32.64 -6.03
C MET A 903 -16.46 33.70 -4.96
N ALA A 904 -15.18 33.91 -4.66
CA ALA A 904 -14.73 34.88 -3.67
C ALA A 904 -15.14 36.31 -4.05
N PHE A 905 -14.99 36.66 -5.34
CA PHE A 905 -15.44 37.95 -5.88
C PHE A 905 -16.96 38.16 -5.71
N ALA A 906 -17.79 37.17 -6.08
CA ALA A 906 -19.24 37.27 -5.94
C ALA A 906 -19.69 37.36 -4.48
N LEU A 907 -19.08 36.59 -3.58
CA LEU A 907 -19.38 36.65 -2.14
C LEU A 907 -19.00 38.01 -1.53
N ASN A 908 -17.87 38.60 -1.92
CA ASN A 908 -17.47 39.93 -1.49
C ASN A 908 -18.48 41.00 -1.95
N ILE A 909 -18.91 40.97 -3.22
CA ILE A 909 -19.92 41.92 -3.71
C ILE A 909 -21.25 41.72 -2.98
N LYS A 910 -21.61 40.48 -2.65
CA LYS A 910 -22.82 40.18 -1.89
C LYS A 910 -22.75 40.71 -0.46
N ALA A 911 -21.59 40.62 0.18
CA ALA A 911 -21.36 41.27 1.47
C ALA A 911 -21.47 42.79 1.37
N LEU A 912 -20.88 43.40 0.33
CA LEU A 912 -20.96 44.84 0.08
C LEU A 912 -22.42 45.29 -0.14
N ASN A 913 -23.22 44.50 -0.87
CA ASN A 913 -24.64 44.76 -1.08
C ASN A 913 -25.40 44.85 0.26
N ARG A 914 -25.19 43.86 1.14
CA ARG A 914 -25.81 43.82 2.47
C ARG A 914 -25.35 44.97 3.36
N TYR A 915 -24.06 45.30 3.31
CA TYR A 915 -23.51 46.48 3.99
C TYR A 915 -24.23 47.77 3.59
N TYR A 916 -24.40 48.04 2.28
CA TYR A 916 -25.09 49.25 1.83
C TYR A 916 -26.58 49.29 2.19
N GLN A 917 -27.23 48.13 2.31
CA GLN A 917 -28.59 48.00 2.83
C GLN A 917 -28.69 48.20 4.36
N GLY A 918 -27.56 48.21 5.08
CA GLY A 918 -27.52 48.32 6.54
C GLY A 918 -27.59 46.98 7.29
N ASP A 919 -27.60 45.86 6.57
CA ASP A 919 -27.64 44.50 7.14
C ASP A 919 -26.20 44.00 7.41
N LEU A 920 -25.63 44.47 8.52
CA LEU A 920 -24.24 44.17 8.90
C LEU A 920 -24.04 42.68 9.25
N GLU A 921 -25.04 42.04 9.85
CA GLU A 921 -24.96 40.63 10.24
C GLU A 921 -24.77 39.72 9.02
N GLN A 922 -25.60 39.91 7.99
CA GLN A 922 -25.49 39.13 6.76
C GLN A 922 -24.24 39.51 5.96
N ALA A 923 -23.80 40.78 6.01
CA ALA A 923 -22.54 41.18 5.40
C ALA A 923 -21.35 40.39 5.98
N ILE A 924 -21.26 40.30 7.31
CA ILE A 924 -20.22 39.52 8.01
C ILE A 924 -20.31 38.04 7.63
N LYS A 925 -21.51 37.47 7.55
CA LYS A 925 -21.72 36.07 7.16
C LYS A 925 -21.15 35.76 5.79
N PHE A 926 -21.38 36.62 4.79
CA PHE A 926 -20.83 36.42 3.45
C PHE A 926 -19.32 36.65 3.40
N LEU A 927 -18.76 37.60 4.17
CA LEU A 927 -17.31 37.76 4.28
C LEU A 927 -16.62 36.54 4.89
N LYS A 928 -17.22 35.94 5.93
CA LYS A 928 -16.72 34.69 6.52
C LYS A 928 -16.75 33.55 5.51
N ARG A 929 -17.82 33.46 4.70
CA ARG A 929 -17.90 32.47 3.62
C ARG A 929 -16.88 32.72 2.51
N ALA A 930 -16.50 33.97 2.25
CA ALA A 930 -15.48 34.32 1.26
C ALA A 930 -14.04 34.04 1.73
N GLN A 931 -13.81 34.00 3.05
CA GLN A 931 -12.47 33.95 3.65
C GLN A 931 -11.60 32.77 3.18
N PRO A 932 -12.07 31.51 3.14
CA PRO A 932 -11.23 30.37 2.73
C PRO A 932 -10.67 30.52 1.31
N TYR A 933 -11.44 31.14 0.42
CA TYR A 933 -11.04 31.37 -0.96
C TYR A 933 -9.96 32.46 -1.08
N TRP A 934 -9.86 33.40 -0.14
CA TRP A 934 -8.81 34.42 -0.16
C TRP A 934 -7.49 33.95 0.43
N ASP A 935 -7.55 33.10 1.45
CA ASP A 935 -6.34 32.58 2.11
C ASP A 935 -5.58 31.57 1.23
N ASN A 936 -6.29 30.85 0.35
CA ASN A 936 -5.70 29.85 -0.55
C ASN A 936 -5.14 30.40 -1.89
N GLU A 937 -5.65 31.53 -2.38
CA GLU A 937 -5.45 31.91 -3.79
C GLU A 937 -4.21 32.74 -4.11
N GLY A 938 -3.50 33.25 -3.10
CA GLY A 938 -2.40 34.19 -3.35
C GLY A 938 -2.81 35.39 -4.21
N ASN A 939 -4.08 35.83 -4.10
CA ASN A 939 -4.68 36.94 -4.83
C ASN A 939 -4.76 38.19 -3.92
N PRO A 940 -3.73 39.06 -3.94
CA PRO A 940 -3.68 40.23 -3.06
C PRO A 940 -4.82 41.22 -3.34
N TYR A 941 -5.32 41.29 -4.58
CA TYR A 941 -6.38 42.22 -4.96
C TYR A 941 -7.71 41.90 -4.25
N GLY A 942 -8.11 40.63 -4.30
CA GLY A 942 -9.36 40.21 -3.68
C GLY A 942 -9.32 40.23 -2.16
N LYS A 943 -8.16 39.91 -1.56
CA LYS A 943 -7.91 40.09 -0.13
C LYS A 943 -8.03 41.54 0.30
N ALA A 944 -7.53 42.47 -0.52
CA ALA A 944 -7.70 43.90 -0.28
C ALA A 944 -9.18 44.27 -0.22
N GLN A 945 -9.96 43.89 -1.24
CA GLN A 945 -11.40 44.16 -1.28
C GLN A 945 -12.15 43.56 -0.09
N TRP A 946 -11.78 42.36 0.34
CA TRP A 946 -12.33 41.71 1.53
C TRP A 946 -12.02 42.52 2.80
N ASN A 947 -10.77 42.94 2.99
CA ASN A 947 -10.34 43.77 4.12
C ASN A 947 -11.09 45.11 4.15
N LEU A 948 -11.29 45.74 3.00
CA LEU A 948 -12.02 47.01 2.90
C LEU A 948 -13.43 46.92 3.48
N ILE A 949 -14.18 45.86 3.18
CA ILE A 949 -15.56 45.70 3.67
C ILE A 949 -15.55 45.45 5.19
N HIS A 950 -14.58 44.69 5.71
CA HIS A 950 -14.40 44.53 7.17
C HIS A 950 -14.09 45.85 7.87
N ILE A 951 -13.23 46.69 7.30
CA ILE A 951 -12.93 48.03 7.83
C ILE A 951 -14.21 48.87 7.88
N LEU A 952 -15.01 48.87 6.81
CA LEU A 952 -16.29 49.59 6.76
C LEU A 952 -17.29 49.09 7.81
N ILE A 953 -17.37 47.77 8.02
CA ILE A 953 -18.22 47.17 9.06
C ILE A 953 -17.74 47.58 10.45
N HIS A 954 -16.44 47.48 10.75
CA HIS A 954 -15.90 47.88 12.05
C HIS A 954 -16.11 49.37 12.35
N LEU A 955 -16.01 50.24 11.34
CA LEU A 955 -16.37 51.64 11.49
C LEU A 955 -17.85 51.84 11.88
N LYS A 956 -18.77 51.02 11.34
CA LYS A 956 -20.19 51.08 11.69
C LYS A 956 -20.50 50.47 13.05
N GLU A 957 -19.70 49.50 13.50
CA GLU A 957 -19.77 48.92 14.85
C GLU A 957 -19.02 49.74 15.92
N ASP A 958 -18.50 50.93 15.57
CA ASP A 958 -17.69 51.78 16.46
C ASP A 958 -16.39 51.12 16.97
N LYS A 959 -15.88 50.12 16.24
CA LYS A 959 -14.62 49.41 16.53
C LYS A 959 -13.45 50.08 15.82
N ILE A 960 -13.22 51.35 16.11
CA ILE A 960 -12.29 52.24 15.38
C ILE A 960 -10.86 51.69 15.38
N GLN A 961 -10.39 51.18 16.52
CA GLN A 961 -9.03 50.64 16.63
C GLN A 961 -8.81 49.43 15.70
N LYS A 962 -9.78 48.51 15.63
CA LYS A 962 -9.71 47.36 14.72
C LYS A 962 -9.74 47.79 13.26
N ALA A 963 -10.55 48.81 12.93
CA ALA A 963 -10.59 49.39 11.59
C ALA A 963 -9.23 50.01 11.22
N ALA A 964 -8.57 50.70 12.14
CA ALA A 964 -7.23 51.28 11.93
C ALA A 964 -6.15 50.19 11.75
N GLU A 965 -6.13 49.16 12.61
CA GLU A 965 -5.19 48.04 12.51
C GLU A 965 -5.29 47.31 11.16
N LEU A 966 -6.53 47.02 10.71
CA LEU A 966 -6.77 46.44 9.39
C LEU A 966 -6.37 47.38 8.25
N MET A 967 -6.62 48.69 8.39
CA MET A 967 -6.22 49.68 7.40
C MET A 967 -4.71 49.76 7.25
N ASP A 968 -3.96 49.68 8.36
CA ASP A 968 -2.49 49.69 8.32
C ASP A 968 -1.94 48.44 7.61
N LEU A 969 -2.55 47.27 7.82
CA LEU A 969 -2.22 46.05 7.07
C LEU A 969 -2.44 46.23 5.56
N VAL A 970 -3.56 46.84 5.18
CA VAL A 970 -3.91 47.10 3.77
C VAL A 970 -2.95 48.11 3.13
N VAL A 971 -2.60 49.18 3.84
CA VAL A 971 -1.72 50.25 3.32
C VAL A 971 -0.26 49.80 3.28
N THR A 972 0.18 48.88 4.14
CA THR A 972 1.57 48.38 4.14
C THR A 972 1.85 47.39 3.02
N ASP A 973 0.84 46.72 2.48
CA ASP A 973 0.97 45.78 1.37
C ASP A 973 1.31 46.50 0.03
N PRO A 974 2.50 46.28 -0.55
CA PRO A 974 2.91 46.90 -1.81
C PRO A 974 2.01 46.52 -2.98
N ALA A 975 1.46 45.30 -2.99
CA ALA A 975 0.55 44.85 -4.04
C ALA A 975 -0.71 45.72 -3.99
N ILE A 976 -1.25 46.01 -2.81
CA ILE A 976 -2.47 46.80 -2.63
C ILE A 976 -2.28 48.26 -3.07
N ARG A 977 -1.09 48.85 -2.87
CA ARG A 977 -0.79 50.24 -3.28
C ARG A 977 -0.82 50.46 -4.80
N MET A 978 -0.55 49.43 -5.61
CA MET A 978 -0.50 49.56 -7.07
C MET A 978 -1.89 49.65 -7.74
N TYR A 979 -2.98 49.40 -7.00
CA TYR A 979 -4.33 49.38 -7.56
C TYR A 979 -5.04 50.73 -7.42
N GLY A 980 -5.03 51.54 -8.48
CA GLY A 980 -5.55 52.92 -8.52
C GLY A 980 -7.02 53.11 -8.13
N PHE A 981 -7.92 52.17 -8.49
CA PHE A 981 -9.31 52.19 -8.01
C PHE A 981 -9.39 52.14 -6.48
N ASN A 982 -8.57 51.26 -5.88
CA ASN A 982 -8.57 51.00 -4.45
C ASN A 982 -7.87 52.13 -3.68
N ALA A 983 -6.84 52.77 -4.25
CA ALA A 983 -6.13 53.87 -3.60
C ALA A 983 -7.06 55.03 -3.19
N PHE A 984 -7.99 55.45 -4.05
CA PHE A 984 -8.94 56.52 -3.75
C PHE A 984 -10.03 56.10 -2.76
N LEU A 985 -10.50 54.86 -2.86
CA LEU A 985 -11.47 54.29 -1.92
C LEU A 985 -10.87 54.11 -0.52
N TYR A 986 -9.65 53.60 -0.44
CA TYR A 986 -8.88 53.53 0.80
C TYR A 986 -8.59 54.89 1.37
N SER A 987 -8.26 55.89 0.55
CA SER A 987 -8.09 57.26 1.02
C SER A 987 -9.37 57.81 1.66
N LEU A 988 -10.55 57.55 1.07
CA LEU A 988 -11.83 57.91 1.68
C LEU A 988 -12.06 57.18 3.01
N VAL A 989 -11.83 55.87 3.07
CA VAL A 989 -12.03 55.08 4.30
C VAL A 989 -11.04 55.47 5.38
N ARG A 990 -9.79 55.77 5.03
CA ARG A 990 -8.79 56.29 5.96
C ARG A 990 -9.21 57.64 6.54
N ALA A 991 -9.76 58.53 5.72
CA ALA A 991 -10.33 59.77 6.21
C ALA A 991 -11.50 59.50 7.18
N GLN A 992 -12.36 58.51 6.91
CA GLN A 992 -13.43 58.13 7.84
C GLN A 992 -12.89 57.62 9.18
N ILE A 993 -11.82 56.83 9.17
CA ILE A 993 -11.12 56.39 10.40
C ILE A 993 -10.56 57.60 11.15
N MET A 994 -9.89 58.53 10.47
CA MET A 994 -9.37 59.77 11.09
C MET A 994 -10.48 60.57 11.76
N VAL A 995 -11.62 60.75 11.08
CA VAL A 995 -12.79 61.44 11.64
C VAL A 995 -13.36 60.72 12.85
N ALA A 996 -13.48 59.39 12.79
CA ALA A 996 -13.94 58.59 13.93
C ALA A 996 -12.98 58.67 15.13
N SER A 997 -11.68 58.76 14.87
CA SER A 997 -10.63 58.95 15.88
C SER A 997 -10.47 60.40 16.37
N GLY A 998 -11.31 61.35 15.93
CA GLY A 998 -11.25 62.75 16.33
C GLY A 998 -10.14 63.59 15.65
N GLN A 999 -9.50 63.07 14.60
CA GLN A 999 -8.44 63.73 13.84
C GLN A 999 -9.01 64.55 12.66
N ASP A 1000 -9.98 65.42 12.92
CA ASP A 1000 -10.75 66.12 11.89
C ASP A 1000 -9.88 67.00 10.95
N GLU A 1001 -8.79 67.59 11.47
CA GLU A 1001 -7.87 68.43 10.69
C GLU A 1001 -7.01 67.63 9.71
N GLU A 1002 -6.47 66.52 10.17
CA GLU A 1002 -5.69 65.60 9.34
C GLU A 1002 -6.59 64.97 8.27
N ALA A 1003 -7.81 64.60 8.63
CA ALA A 1003 -8.81 64.08 7.69
C ALA A 1003 -9.10 65.08 6.57
N LEU A 1004 -9.32 66.36 6.89
CA LEU A 1004 -9.60 67.40 5.90
C LEU A 1004 -8.40 67.63 4.95
N LYS A 1005 -7.18 67.65 5.49
CA LYS A 1005 -5.94 67.75 4.69
C LYS A 1005 -5.77 66.53 3.78
N HIS A 1006 -6.04 65.34 4.30
CA HIS A 1006 -5.95 64.08 3.55
C HIS A 1006 -6.96 64.04 2.40
N LEU A 1007 -8.24 64.36 2.67
CA LEU A 1007 -9.29 64.42 1.65
C LEU A 1007 -8.97 65.43 0.54
N LYS A 1008 -8.47 66.62 0.90
CA LYS A 1008 -8.08 67.63 -0.09
C LYS A 1008 -6.96 67.14 -1.01
N SER A 1009 -5.95 66.46 -0.44
CA SER A 1009 -4.86 65.86 -1.22
C SER A 1009 -5.39 64.76 -2.17
N SER A 1010 -6.26 63.90 -1.66
CA SER A 1010 -6.89 62.80 -2.42
C SER A 1010 -7.73 63.32 -3.59
N LEU A 1011 -8.56 64.34 -3.36
CA LEU A 1011 -9.36 64.98 -4.41
C LEU A 1011 -8.52 65.62 -5.51
N ASN A 1012 -7.42 66.30 -5.14
CA ASN A 1012 -6.51 66.89 -6.13
C ASN A 1012 -5.87 65.82 -7.03
N GLU A 1013 -5.44 64.71 -6.43
CA GLU A 1013 -4.90 63.58 -7.19
C GLU A 1013 -5.96 62.93 -8.07
N ALA A 1014 -7.15 62.67 -7.52
CA ALA A 1014 -8.27 62.08 -8.24
C ALA A 1014 -8.70 62.96 -9.44
N PHE A 1015 -8.75 64.29 -9.25
CA PHE A 1015 -9.04 65.23 -10.32
C PHE A 1015 -7.98 65.21 -11.43
N GLY A 1016 -6.70 65.21 -11.06
CA GLY A 1016 -5.59 65.12 -12.01
C GLY A 1016 -5.63 63.84 -12.85
N LYS A 1017 -6.12 62.74 -12.27
CA LYS A 1017 -6.25 61.43 -12.93
C LYS A 1017 -7.67 61.14 -13.46
N LYS A 1018 -8.56 62.15 -13.45
CA LYS A 1018 -9.96 62.07 -13.90
C LYS A 1018 -10.79 60.96 -13.24
N VAL A 1019 -10.46 60.58 -12.01
CA VAL A 1019 -11.21 59.61 -11.21
C VAL A 1019 -12.27 60.34 -10.39
N PHE A 1020 -13.54 60.09 -10.70
CA PHE A 1020 -14.69 60.75 -10.06
C PHE A 1020 -15.60 59.79 -9.29
N LEU A 1021 -15.27 58.50 -9.25
CA LEU A 1021 -15.94 57.56 -8.37
C LEU A 1021 -15.72 57.96 -6.90
N PHE A 1022 -16.78 57.93 -6.08
CA PHE A 1022 -16.80 58.37 -4.67
C PHE A 1022 -16.48 59.86 -4.42
N PHE A 1023 -16.30 60.67 -5.46
CA PHE A 1023 -15.99 62.10 -5.33
C PHE A 1023 -17.08 62.84 -4.55
N SER A 1024 -18.36 62.57 -4.84
CA SER A 1024 -19.49 63.11 -4.08
C SER A 1024 -19.43 62.77 -2.59
N ARG A 1025 -19.00 61.55 -2.25
CA ARG A 1025 -18.87 61.11 -0.86
C ARG A 1025 -17.70 61.78 -0.13
N GLN A 1026 -16.60 62.04 -0.81
CA GLN A 1026 -15.48 62.82 -0.24
C GLN A 1026 -15.91 64.27 0.01
N LEU A 1027 -16.64 64.89 -0.92
CA LEU A 1027 -17.17 66.26 -0.75
C LEU A 1027 -18.17 66.36 0.41
N GLU A 1028 -19.03 65.36 0.60
CA GLU A 1028 -19.94 65.28 1.75
C GLU A 1028 -19.20 65.20 3.08
N LEU A 1029 -18.17 64.36 3.16
CA LEU A 1029 -17.37 64.21 4.38
C LEU A 1029 -16.62 65.51 4.69
N MET A 1030 -16.03 66.16 3.69
CA MET A 1030 -15.42 67.48 3.85
C MET A 1030 -16.43 68.55 4.27
N SER A 1031 -17.61 68.56 3.67
CA SER A 1031 -18.70 69.47 4.03
C SER A 1031 -19.06 69.33 5.51
N HIS A 1032 -19.19 68.10 6.01
CA HIS A 1032 -19.46 67.83 7.41
C HIS A 1032 -18.34 68.34 8.34
N LEU A 1033 -17.07 68.11 7.98
CA LEU A 1033 -15.93 68.59 8.75
C LEU A 1033 -15.84 70.12 8.78
N LEU A 1034 -16.16 70.79 7.69
CA LEU A 1034 -16.22 72.26 7.63
C LEU A 1034 -17.39 72.81 8.45
N ALA A 1035 -18.54 72.11 8.48
CA ALA A 1035 -19.66 72.48 9.34
C ALA A 1035 -19.28 72.39 10.82
N LYS A 1036 -18.56 71.33 11.25
CA LYS A 1036 -18.01 71.23 12.61
C LYS A 1036 -17.09 72.39 12.97
N ARG A 1037 -16.37 72.96 11.99
CA ARG A 1037 -15.51 74.15 12.13
C ARG A 1037 -16.27 75.48 12.03
N GLN A 1038 -17.59 75.47 11.92
CA GLN A 1038 -18.43 76.66 11.71
C GLN A 1038 -18.15 77.39 10.39
N GLU A 1039 -17.52 76.73 9.41
CA GLU A 1039 -17.28 77.25 8.06
C GLU A 1039 -18.48 76.95 7.14
N TYR A 1040 -19.67 77.42 7.52
CA TYR A 1040 -20.94 77.01 6.92
C TYR A 1040 -21.08 77.32 5.42
N GLU A 1041 -20.55 78.44 4.94
CA GLU A 1041 -20.62 78.79 3.52
C GLU A 1041 -19.86 77.79 2.64
N LYS A 1042 -18.62 77.43 3.05
CA LYS A 1042 -17.82 76.43 2.34
C LYS A 1042 -18.44 75.04 2.47
N SER A 1043 -18.98 74.72 3.64
CA SER A 1043 -19.70 73.47 3.88
C SER A 1043 -20.89 73.33 2.92
N LEU A 1044 -21.73 74.36 2.81
CA LEU A 1044 -22.91 74.38 1.93
C LEU A 1044 -22.51 74.28 0.45
N LEU A 1045 -21.44 74.97 0.06
CA LEU A 1045 -20.90 74.86 -1.30
C LEU A 1045 -20.52 73.42 -1.63
N LEU A 1046 -19.72 72.76 -0.80
CA LEU A 1046 -19.29 71.38 -1.06
C LEU A 1046 -20.47 70.40 -1.05
N PHE A 1047 -21.43 70.57 -0.14
CA PHE A 1047 -22.63 69.73 -0.09
C PHE A 1047 -23.50 69.88 -1.33
N SER A 1048 -23.72 71.12 -1.80
CA SER A 1048 -24.50 71.39 -3.01
C SER A 1048 -23.85 70.79 -4.26
N GLN A 1049 -22.52 70.83 -4.35
CA GLN A 1049 -21.79 70.17 -5.44
C GLN A 1049 -21.92 68.66 -5.35
N ALA A 1050 -21.78 68.06 -4.17
CA ALA A 1050 -21.97 66.62 -3.99
C ALA A 1050 -23.38 66.16 -4.38
N ALA A 1051 -24.41 66.90 -3.95
CA ALA A 1051 -25.80 66.63 -4.28
C ALA A 1051 -26.07 66.76 -5.79
N ARG A 1052 -25.48 67.78 -6.43
CA ARG A 1052 -25.54 67.96 -7.89
C ARG A 1052 -24.91 66.77 -8.62
N MET A 1053 -23.70 66.35 -8.23
CA MET A 1053 -23.01 65.21 -8.82
C MET A 1053 -23.83 63.92 -8.68
N ARG A 1054 -24.44 63.68 -7.52
CA ARG A 1054 -25.35 62.53 -7.33
C ARG A 1054 -26.55 62.58 -8.25
N LYS A 1055 -27.18 63.75 -8.39
CA LYS A 1055 -28.35 63.93 -9.26
C LYS A 1055 -28.00 63.72 -10.74
N GLU A 1056 -26.90 64.31 -11.21
CA GLU A 1056 -26.43 64.18 -12.60
C GLU A 1056 -26.09 62.72 -12.95
N ASN A 1057 -25.53 61.97 -12.00
CA ASN A 1057 -25.16 60.55 -12.20
C ASN A 1057 -26.21 59.54 -11.71
N GLN A 1058 -27.38 60.01 -11.25
CA GLN A 1058 -28.45 59.18 -10.68
C GLN A 1058 -27.98 58.24 -9.55
N ILE A 1059 -27.07 58.72 -8.69
CA ILE A 1059 -26.50 57.94 -7.58
C ILE A 1059 -27.31 58.22 -6.30
N PRO A 1060 -28.12 57.26 -5.81
CA PRO A 1060 -28.91 57.46 -4.60
C PRO A 1060 -28.04 57.49 -3.35
N VAL A 1061 -28.57 58.08 -2.29
CA VAL A 1061 -27.99 57.95 -0.94
C VAL A 1061 -28.24 56.52 -0.46
N PRO A 1062 -27.20 55.73 -0.15
CA PRO A 1062 -27.41 54.36 0.29
C PRO A 1062 -28.03 54.32 1.70
N PRO A 1063 -28.89 53.33 2.00
CA PRO A 1063 -29.57 53.19 3.30
C PRO A 1063 -28.64 53.32 4.51
N VAL A 1064 -27.46 52.69 4.46
CA VAL A 1064 -26.45 52.74 5.53
C VAL A 1064 -25.94 54.15 5.88
N ASN A 1065 -26.16 55.12 4.99
CA ASN A 1065 -25.77 56.51 5.19
C ASN A 1065 -26.96 57.45 5.42
N GLN A 1066 -28.22 56.99 5.38
CA GLN A 1066 -29.38 57.88 5.53
C GLN A 1066 -29.35 58.67 6.84
N SER A 1067 -28.89 58.08 7.94
CA SER A 1067 -28.74 58.77 9.24
C SER A 1067 -27.73 59.92 9.25
N PHE A 1068 -26.80 59.96 8.29
CA PHE A 1068 -25.86 61.07 8.14
C PHE A 1068 -26.46 62.23 7.32
N TYR A 1069 -27.46 61.95 6.47
CA TYR A 1069 -28.12 62.97 5.66
C TYR A 1069 -29.38 63.55 6.31
N ASN A 1070 -30.09 62.73 7.08
CA ASN A 1070 -31.14 63.19 7.98
C ASN A 1070 -30.51 64.00 9.10
#